data_AF-A0A3T1DEY6-F1
#
_entry.id   AF-A0A3T1DEY6-F1
#
_cell.length_a   1.000
_cell.length_b   1.000
_cell.length_c   1.000
_cell.angle_alpha   90.00
_cell.angle_beta   90.00
_cell.angle_gamma   90.00
#
_symmetry.space_group_name_H-M   'P 1'
#
loop_
_entity.id
_entity.type
_entity.pdbx_description
1 polymer ?
#
loop_
_entity_poly.entity_id
_entity_poly.type
_entity_poly.pdbx_seq_one_letter_code
_entity_poly.pdbx_strand_id
1 'polypeptide(L)'
;MFSKSQMVKRRFMKLCSVSFLAACLLVESSLIVIKPDVASAAGAATTMAALGDVHYYDAQDGLRSFGDTWSASMTSDGTVIGQHDDGTGISDGDYGEVGHANSKLIRFQGVPEDQSSFRVTDYANGEITTNRSDDGASGSSAYHTTSYEVDGVLYIWGTSSPNGTDVFHNPVLKKSTDRGQTWTSSTNTSAILGSTFGWPSFYQYGKGGAAPAVDQADLYVYMLSPSNNSSDASNPYKLYYRDDYYLLRVLRTDLPLLDATKYQYYKGGIGGDGSLASNWTTNIAEITPMYSQTGVIGFGWVVYNENLGRYILTNMLSWQNTPSPFWVYEAPHPWGPWTKILDHQVDTATTPGLTHFALTNAYMQNSGKKMWAFAATDYQSSPYEFHYLPVYLTNQTKTTLQAENATLLGSTSIGSSKDGYTGSGYVTGFGTAGNGVRFNVNTSQAGYYIVNFRYANTSATEGTVSVYVNGSRQTRVGATYTEQYWSKWTEDARVYYLNAGSNTFDIKLAASDSSPSLYVDSLSYAFLQSDDPDTAGTYYQAENATLSGGATTGDNQIINYKGDGYAKVRTAGSAAQFNVNVPLTKEYKLYIRYSYGSGEHSTLPNIALNVNASKVKNIRLGTTMSKKLETKVETITLLAGSNTIQLSADSDSGNDLFVDYIKVVDPTNIPAPPEMWTPVDDSATGGPTYSGNWISKKDSGYWRQNLHHSFTGGDYMQYTFTGTGVRWIGATGNNHGKADVYIDGVLDQTVDTYSYDTKTQQVLYTKTGLNNLAHTIKIQLRSDKNASSSGYFTDIDALTYTTSPVVFTDDADPAITYSGSWISVASPGYLNTNVHYASAPGSYIQYTFKGTDIQWIGGTNNDHGKADVYIDGILDQTVDTYSDGWVKQKVLYAKKGLSSGTHTIKIQVRSDKNVASSGYITDIDSFAYTALPKQYVDNSQSGILYSGSWVANYSPGYVNTTVNYSASSGSYAQYSFTGIGIQWIGGTNTDHGKADVYIDGILDQTVDTYSTTWNRQKVLYSKSGLSNGTHTIKIQVRSDKNPSSSGFYTDVDAFIVS
;
A
#
# COMPACT_ATOMS: atom_id res chain seq x y z
N MET A 1 -29.37 -85.25 -10.23
CA MET A 1 -29.35 -83.97 -10.98
C MET A 1 -30.56 -83.18 -10.51
N PHE A 2 -30.34 -82.02 -9.91
CA PHE A 2 -30.76 -81.72 -8.54
C PHE A 2 -31.58 -80.40 -8.41
N SER A 3 -32.73 -80.51 -7.71
CA SER A 3 -33.47 -79.54 -6.82
C SER A 3 -34.01 -78.20 -7.38
N LYS A 4 -35.34 -77.97 -7.52
CA LYS A 4 -36.36 -77.47 -6.52
C LYS A 4 -35.87 -76.26 -5.68
N SER A 5 -36.56 -75.11 -5.48
CA SER A 5 -37.89 -74.92 -4.85
C SER A 5 -38.20 -73.41 -4.56
N GLN A 6 -39.42 -72.93 -4.87
CA GLN A 6 -40.37 -72.25 -3.94
C GLN A 6 -40.09 -70.87 -3.28
N MET A 7 -41.03 -69.90 -3.42
CA MET A 7 -41.97 -69.38 -2.37
C MET A 7 -41.37 -68.34 -1.39
N VAL A 8 -42.01 -67.31 -0.80
CA VAL A 8 -43.39 -66.81 -0.66
C VAL A 8 -43.33 -65.55 0.23
N LYS A 9 -44.16 -64.54 -0.09
CA LYS A 9 -44.99 -63.66 0.78
C LYS A 9 -44.43 -62.99 2.06
N ARG A 10 -44.81 -61.70 2.14
CA ARG A 10 -45.58 -61.01 3.23
C ARG A 10 -44.99 -60.90 4.65
N ARG A 11 -45.02 -59.63 5.11
CA ARG A 11 -45.51 -59.10 6.42
C ARG A 11 -44.83 -59.60 7.71
N PHE A 12 -45.00 -58.75 8.74
CA PHE A 12 -44.62 -58.86 10.16
C PHE A 12 -43.18 -58.38 10.42
N MET A 13 -42.91 -57.19 10.97
CA MET A 13 -43.54 -56.46 12.08
C MET A 13 -43.70 -57.31 13.36
N LYS A 14 -42.90 -56.95 14.37
CA LYS A 14 -42.94 -57.23 15.83
C LYS A 14 -42.04 -58.33 16.41
N LEU A 15 -41.57 -57.97 17.62
CA LEU A 15 -40.96 -58.71 18.75
C LEU A 15 -39.42 -58.77 18.72
N CYS A 16 -38.66 -58.17 19.66
CA CYS A 16 -38.90 -57.66 21.04
C CYS A 16 -37.97 -56.44 21.27
N SER A 17 -38.29 -55.28 21.87
CA SER A 17 -38.81 -54.96 23.21
C SER A 17 -38.12 -55.67 24.38
N VAL A 18 -36.95 -55.17 24.80
CA VAL A 18 -36.42 -54.86 26.16
C VAL A 18 -34.97 -54.37 25.89
N SER A 19 -34.66 -53.07 25.91
CA SER A 19 -34.10 -52.38 27.08
C SER A 19 -34.11 -50.87 26.82
N PHE A 20 -35.23 -50.22 27.09
CA PHE A 20 -35.35 -48.76 27.15
C PHE A 20 -35.26 -48.40 28.63
N LEU A 21 -34.17 -47.73 29.04
CA LEU A 21 -33.84 -47.10 30.35
C LEU A 21 -32.40 -47.46 30.80
N ALA A 22 -31.38 -47.04 30.06
CA ALA A 22 -29.99 -46.92 30.57
C ALA A 22 -29.07 -46.15 29.59
N ALA A 23 -29.52 -45.02 29.02
CA ALA A 23 -28.66 -44.21 28.13
C ALA A 23 -28.97 -42.70 28.18
N CYS A 24 -29.45 -42.19 29.33
CA CYS A 24 -29.47 -40.75 29.61
C CYS A 24 -28.45 -40.46 30.69
N LEU A 25 -27.19 -40.28 30.32
CA LEU A 25 -26.09 -39.61 31.03
C LEU A 25 -24.78 -40.13 30.43
N LEU A 26 -24.24 -39.44 29.43
CA LEU A 26 -22.81 -39.43 29.09
C LEU A 26 -22.56 -38.34 28.02
N VAL A 27 -22.11 -37.18 28.52
CA VAL A 27 -21.18 -36.22 27.91
C VAL A 27 -21.53 -35.72 26.49
N GLU A 28 -22.16 -34.54 26.43
CA GLU A 28 -21.99 -33.63 25.30
C GLU A 28 -20.54 -33.09 25.33
N SER A 29 -19.62 -33.82 24.72
CA SER A 29 -18.32 -33.29 24.33
C SER A 29 -18.47 -32.63 22.99
N SER A 30 -18.21 -31.32 22.95
CA SER A 30 -18.08 -30.48 21.75
C SER A 30 -17.32 -31.24 20.66
N LEU A 31 -18.00 -31.59 19.57
CA LEU A 31 -17.36 -32.06 18.35
C LEU A 31 -16.64 -30.88 17.70
N ILE A 32 -15.41 -30.62 18.15
CA ILE A 32 -14.42 -29.88 17.36
C ILE A 32 -14.27 -30.68 16.07
N VAL A 33 -14.61 -30.08 14.93
CA VAL A 33 -14.25 -30.63 13.63
C VAL A 33 -12.73 -30.60 13.57
N ILE A 34 -12.09 -31.71 13.94
CA ILE A 34 -10.66 -31.91 13.74
C ILE A 34 -10.48 -32.01 12.22
N LYS A 35 -10.11 -30.89 11.58
CA LYS A 35 -9.57 -30.94 10.23
C LYS A 35 -8.32 -31.86 10.30
N PRO A 36 -8.14 -32.80 9.37
CA PRO A 36 -7.02 -33.74 9.44
C PRO A 36 -5.67 -33.00 9.48
N ASP A 37 -4.70 -33.55 10.22
CA ASP A 37 -3.32 -33.08 10.42
C ASP A 37 -2.50 -33.06 9.11
N VAL A 38 -2.92 -32.28 8.12
CA VAL A 38 -2.25 -32.20 6.81
C VAL A 38 -1.81 -30.76 6.59
N ALA A 39 -0.49 -30.55 6.59
CA ALA A 39 0.09 -29.32 6.04
C ALA A 39 -0.37 -29.17 4.59
N SER A 40 -0.93 -28.02 4.24
CA SER A 40 -1.25 -27.71 2.84
C SER A 40 0.04 -27.60 2.04
N ALA A 41 0.03 -28.01 0.77
CA ALA A 41 1.19 -27.85 -0.09
C ALA A 41 1.57 -26.36 -0.21
N ALA A 42 2.77 -26.01 0.25
CA ALA A 42 3.31 -24.67 0.11
C ALA A 42 3.61 -24.33 -1.36
N GLY A 43 3.61 -23.04 -1.70
CA GLY A 43 4.06 -22.60 -3.00
C GLY A 43 5.56 -22.87 -3.22
N ALA A 44 6.02 -22.65 -4.45
CA ALA A 44 7.44 -22.80 -4.79
C ALA A 44 8.31 -21.88 -3.92
N ALA A 45 9.45 -22.39 -3.47
CA ALA A 45 10.36 -21.66 -2.59
C ALA A 45 10.81 -20.33 -3.19
N THR A 46 10.81 -19.28 -2.38
CA THR A 46 11.48 -18.03 -2.74
C THR A 46 12.98 -18.28 -2.71
N THR A 47 13.67 -18.02 -3.81
CA THR A 47 15.07 -18.37 -3.99
C THR A 47 16.02 -17.20 -3.76
N MET A 48 15.54 -15.96 -3.96
CA MET A 48 16.30 -14.73 -3.79
C MET A 48 15.39 -13.57 -3.39
N ALA A 49 15.95 -12.62 -2.63
CA ALA A 49 15.38 -11.31 -2.37
C ALA A 49 16.34 -10.18 -2.76
N ALA A 50 15.81 -9.00 -3.04
CA ALA A 50 16.57 -7.76 -3.25
C ALA A 50 15.85 -6.56 -2.65
N LEU A 51 16.61 -5.54 -2.27
CA LEU A 51 16.10 -4.26 -1.80
C LEU A 51 16.09 -3.26 -2.95
N GLY A 52 15.06 -2.43 -3.03
CA GLY A 52 15.06 -1.27 -3.93
C GLY A 52 15.55 0.01 -3.26
N ASP A 53 15.30 1.13 -3.92
CA ASP A 53 15.71 2.44 -3.43
C ASP A 53 14.94 2.80 -2.16
N VAL A 54 15.63 3.37 -1.18
CA VAL A 54 15.00 3.90 0.05
C VAL A 54 14.27 5.20 -0.27
N HIS A 55 13.08 5.36 0.31
CA HIS A 55 12.29 6.57 0.25
C HIS A 55 12.14 7.15 1.66
N TYR A 56 12.55 8.41 1.84
CA TYR A 56 12.58 9.04 3.15
C TYR A 56 11.39 10.00 3.27
N TYR A 57 10.52 9.76 4.27
CA TYR A 57 9.23 10.43 4.36
C TYR A 57 9.35 11.94 4.68
N ASP A 58 10.30 12.33 5.54
CA ASP A 58 10.43 13.69 6.07
C ASP A 58 10.96 14.72 5.07
N ALA A 59 11.44 14.27 3.91
CA ALA A 59 11.75 15.16 2.80
C ALA A 59 10.50 15.72 2.09
N GLN A 60 9.29 15.22 2.43
CA GLN A 60 8.02 15.62 1.83
C GLN A 60 7.45 16.89 2.50
N ASP A 61 7.58 18.03 1.82
CA ASP A 61 6.83 19.27 2.08
C ASP A 61 6.92 19.85 3.52
N GLY A 62 7.93 19.45 4.30
CA GLY A 62 8.19 19.98 5.65
C GLY A 62 7.52 19.22 6.79
N LEU A 63 6.86 18.09 6.50
CA LEU A 63 6.37 17.16 7.52
C LEU A 63 7.55 16.46 8.20
N ARG A 64 7.45 16.22 9.50
CA ARG A 64 8.43 15.45 10.26
C ARG A 64 7.78 14.25 10.93
N SER A 65 8.42 13.10 10.85
CA SER A 65 8.06 11.89 11.56
C SER A 65 9.05 11.65 12.70
N PHE A 66 8.50 11.17 13.80
CA PHE A 66 9.22 10.91 15.03
C PHE A 66 8.76 9.57 15.59
N GLY A 67 9.60 8.55 15.51
CA GLY A 67 9.37 7.23 16.11
C GLY A 67 10.38 6.20 15.62
N ASP A 68 10.74 5.26 16.50
CA ASP A 68 11.81 4.29 16.22
C ASP A 68 11.31 2.94 15.67
N THR A 69 10.04 2.57 15.88
CA THR A 69 9.40 1.38 15.30
C THR A 69 8.36 1.78 14.25
N TRP A 70 8.23 1.04 13.14
CA TRP A 70 7.17 1.28 12.14
C TRP A 70 6.64 -0.03 11.58
N SER A 71 5.72 -0.66 12.30
CA SER A 71 5.00 -1.83 11.78
C SER A 71 3.70 -1.40 11.08
N ALA A 72 3.16 -2.26 10.21
CA ALA A 72 1.89 -2.00 9.56
C ALA A 72 1.01 -3.25 9.46
N SER A 73 -0.29 -3.06 9.68
CA SER A 73 -1.32 -4.08 9.62
C SER A 73 -2.54 -3.56 8.89
N MET A 74 -3.18 -4.44 8.13
CA MET A 74 -4.40 -4.10 7.40
C MET A 74 -5.63 -4.58 8.17
N THR A 75 -6.49 -3.64 8.53
CA THR A 75 -7.76 -3.89 9.22
C THR A 75 -8.83 -4.45 8.28
N SER A 76 -9.88 -5.06 8.81
CA SER A 76 -10.96 -5.67 8.01
C SER A 76 -11.70 -4.69 7.10
N ASP A 77 -11.67 -3.38 7.38
CA ASP A 77 -12.30 -2.38 6.51
C ASP A 77 -11.41 -1.91 5.35
N GLY A 78 -10.10 -2.17 5.42
CA GLY A 78 -9.11 -1.81 4.40
C GLY A 78 -8.14 -0.73 4.86
N THR A 79 -8.35 -0.16 6.05
CA THR A 79 -7.43 0.80 6.64
C THR A 79 -6.13 0.11 6.98
N VAL A 80 -5.02 0.73 6.57
CA VAL A 80 -3.68 0.30 6.97
C VAL A 80 -3.30 1.11 8.20
N ILE A 81 -3.19 0.41 9.33
CA ILE A 81 -2.75 0.98 10.60
C ILE A 81 -1.29 0.66 10.81
N GLY A 82 -0.58 1.54 11.48
CA GLY A 82 0.76 1.27 11.97
C GLY A 82 0.90 1.59 13.43
N GLN A 83 2.08 1.31 13.93
CA GLN A 83 2.47 1.64 15.29
C GLN A 83 3.93 2.08 15.30
N HIS A 84 4.22 3.12 16.09
CA HIS A 84 5.57 3.52 16.44
C HIS A 84 5.74 3.70 17.95
N ASP A 85 6.98 3.59 18.43
CA ASP A 85 7.41 3.84 19.81
C ASP A 85 8.37 5.05 19.85
N ASP A 86 8.71 5.50 21.07
CA ASP A 86 9.72 6.54 21.38
C ASP A 86 9.71 7.79 20.47
N GLY A 87 8.52 8.36 20.25
CA GLY A 87 8.35 9.49 19.33
C GLY A 87 7.06 10.28 19.51
N THR A 88 6.93 11.38 18.76
CA THR A 88 5.74 12.25 18.78
C THR A 88 4.76 11.96 17.62
N GLY A 89 5.16 11.08 16.69
CA GLY A 89 4.40 10.72 15.50
C GLY A 89 4.67 11.68 14.35
N ILE A 90 3.63 12.06 13.61
CA ILE A 90 3.75 12.96 12.46
C ILE A 90 3.39 14.39 12.90
N SER A 91 4.27 15.35 12.63
CA SER A 91 4.04 16.78 12.89
C SER A 91 4.25 17.61 11.62
N ASP A 92 3.44 18.65 11.45
CA ASP A 92 3.52 19.62 10.34
C ASP A 92 4.40 20.85 10.67
N GLY A 93 5.09 20.82 11.81
CA GLY A 93 5.97 21.89 12.27
C GLY A 93 5.29 23.08 12.96
N ASP A 94 3.95 23.16 12.99
CA ASP A 94 3.19 24.23 13.66
C ASP A 94 2.64 23.83 15.05
N TYR A 95 2.59 22.54 15.35
CA TYR A 95 2.29 22.05 16.69
C TYR A 95 3.57 22.04 17.53
N GLY A 96 3.69 23.01 18.45
CA GLY A 96 4.74 23.02 19.47
C GLY A 96 4.83 21.66 20.16
N GLU A 97 6.06 21.22 20.45
CA GLU A 97 6.40 19.90 21.02
C GLU A 97 5.29 19.33 21.91
N VAL A 98 4.47 18.45 21.33
CA VAL A 98 3.55 17.62 22.11
C VAL A 98 4.42 16.60 22.82
N GLY A 99 4.25 16.43 24.13
CA GLY A 99 5.15 15.58 24.94
C GLY A 99 5.35 14.19 24.34
N HIS A 100 6.59 13.68 24.42
CA HIS A 100 6.96 12.34 23.93
C HIS A 100 5.93 11.28 24.35
N ALA A 101 5.40 10.55 23.37
CA ALA A 101 4.56 9.39 23.62
C ALA A 101 5.41 8.12 23.45
N ASN A 102 5.41 7.25 24.47
CA ASN A 102 6.14 5.99 24.42
C ASN A 102 5.63 5.05 23.31
N SER A 103 4.35 5.20 22.88
CA SER A 103 3.79 4.44 21.76
C SER A 103 2.51 5.06 21.20
N LYS A 104 2.33 5.01 19.88
CA LYS A 104 1.19 5.61 19.17
C LYS A 104 0.79 4.79 17.94
N LEU A 105 -0.52 4.72 17.70
CA LEU A 105 -1.07 4.19 16.46
C LEU A 105 -1.17 5.28 15.39
N ILE A 106 -0.83 4.91 14.16
CA ILE A 106 -0.85 5.77 12.98
C ILE A 106 -1.69 5.12 11.88
N ARG A 107 -2.03 5.91 10.87
CA ARG A 107 -2.69 5.47 9.65
C ARG A 107 -1.78 5.73 8.46
N PHE A 108 -1.68 4.76 7.58
CA PHE A 108 -1.11 4.94 6.25
C PHE A 108 -2.22 5.13 5.22
N GLN A 109 -2.03 6.07 4.31
CA GLN A 109 -2.97 6.45 3.26
C GLN A 109 -2.24 6.56 1.92
N GLY A 110 -2.96 6.38 0.81
CA GLY A 110 -2.38 6.40 -0.53
C GLY A 110 -1.61 5.12 -0.86
N VAL A 111 -0.67 5.22 -1.80
CA VAL A 111 0.22 4.11 -2.19
C VAL A 111 1.68 4.54 -2.16
N PRO A 112 2.61 3.71 -1.65
CA PRO A 112 4.04 4.02 -1.64
C PRO A 112 4.64 4.34 -3.02
N GLU A 113 4.05 3.82 -4.11
CA GLU A 113 4.46 4.10 -5.50
C GLU A 113 4.27 5.56 -5.91
N ASP A 114 3.29 6.25 -5.31
CA ASP A 114 3.04 7.65 -5.55
C ASP A 114 3.21 8.41 -4.23
N GLN A 115 4.44 8.87 -4.00
CA GLN A 115 4.78 9.68 -2.84
C GLN A 115 3.92 10.94 -2.71
N SER A 116 3.40 11.48 -3.82
CA SER A 116 2.49 12.63 -3.75
C SER A 116 1.14 12.27 -3.13
N SER A 117 0.78 10.98 -3.09
CA SER A 117 -0.42 10.44 -2.45
C SER A 117 -0.17 9.78 -1.09
N PHE A 118 1.05 9.28 -0.85
CA PHE A 118 1.35 8.50 0.35
C PHE A 118 1.46 9.39 1.58
N ARG A 119 0.59 9.16 2.57
CA ARG A 119 0.54 9.96 3.79
C ARG A 119 0.48 9.07 5.02
N VAL A 120 1.16 9.53 6.06
CA VAL A 120 1.06 9.01 7.41
C VAL A 120 0.37 10.07 8.26
N THR A 121 -0.68 9.68 8.96
CA THR A 121 -1.42 10.57 9.87
C THR A 121 -1.66 9.87 11.18
N ASP A 122 -1.92 10.65 12.22
CA ASP A 122 -2.44 10.10 13.47
C ASP A 122 -3.75 9.35 13.24
N TYR A 123 -3.92 8.22 13.93
CA TYR A 123 -5.16 7.47 13.87
C TYR A 123 -6.23 8.14 14.76
N ALA A 124 -6.97 9.13 14.18
CA ALA A 124 -8.18 9.81 14.69
C ALA A 124 -8.13 10.56 16.05
N ASN A 125 -8.25 11.89 16.00
CA ASN A 125 -8.78 12.84 17.00
C ASN A 125 -9.04 12.35 18.45
N GLY A 126 -8.00 12.37 19.28
CA GLY A 126 -8.11 12.30 20.75
C GLY A 126 -7.29 11.17 21.36
N GLU A 127 -5.97 11.31 21.33
CA GLU A 127 -4.95 10.59 22.12
C GLU A 127 -5.18 9.10 22.34
N ILE A 128 -4.91 8.31 21.29
CA ILE A 128 -4.72 6.86 21.41
C ILE A 128 -3.27 6.62 21.85
N THR A 129 -3.03 6.70 23.15
CA THR A 129 -1.80 6.21 23.77
C THR A 129 -2.07 4.82 24.34
N THR A 130 -1.20 3.84 24.08
CA THR A 130 -1.24 2.57 24.82
C THR A 130 -0.85 2.74 26.30
N ASN A 131 -0.45 3.96 26.69
CA ASN A 131 -0.16 4.39 28.05
C ASN A 131 -1.43 4.36 28.90
N ARG A 132 -1.39 3.54 29.94
CA ARG A 132 -2.33 3.59 31.05
C ARG A 132 -1.62 4.22 32.25
N SER A 133 -2.37 4.92 33.10
CA SER A 133 -1.89 5.47 34.39
C SER A 133 -1.35 4.40 35.35
N ASP A 134 -1.60 3.13 35.06
CA ASP A 134 -1.19 1.93 35.78
C ASP A 134 0.06 1.23 35.20
N ASP A 135 0.71 1.79 34.18
CA ASP A 135 2.01 1.32 33.64
C ASP A 135 3.21 1.61 34.59
N GLY A 136 2.94 1.73 35.89
CA GLY A 136 3.91 2.05 36.93
C GLY A 136 4.06 3.55 37.13
N ALA A 137 3.95 3.99 38.38
CA ALA A 137 4.26 5.35 38.77
C ALA A 137 5.69 5.71 38.31
N SER A 138 5.84 6.88 37.67
CA SER A 138 7.11 7.51 37.25
C SER A 138 8.00 6.71 36.28
N GLY A 139 7.83 6.96 34.97
CA GLY A 139 8.95 6.89 34.01
C GLY A 139 9.37 5.51 33.47
N SER A 140 8.52 4.48 33.48
CA SER A 140 8.80 3.20 32.82
C SER A 140 8.32 3.17 31.37
N SER A 141 9.26 3.11 30.41
CA SER A 141 9.01 2.96 28.96
C SER A 141 8.29 1.64 28.64
N ALA A 142 7.27 1.69 27.78
CA ALA A 142 6.61 0.51 27.24
C ALA A 142 6.80 0.42 25.72
N TYR A 143 7.57 -0.57 25.26
CA TYR A 143 7.83 -0.83 23.83
C TYR A 143 6.82 -1.82 23.26
N HIS A 144 6.46 -1.64 21.98
CA HIS A 144 5.48 -2.48 21.31
C HIS A 144 6.07 -3.11 20.04
N THR A 145 5.35 -4.09 19.50
CA THR A 145 5.90 -4.95 18.45
C THR A 145 5.16 -4.79 17.12
N THR A 146 4.07 -5.53 16.96
CA THR A 146 3.21 -5.53 15.78
C THR A 146 1.79 -5.45 16.27
N SER A 147 1.03 -4.52 15.71
CA SER A 147 -0.42 -4.65 15.70
C SER A 147 -0.82 -5.87 14.87
N TYR A 148 -2.00 -6.43 15.15
CA TYR A 148 -2.64 -7.40 14.28
C TYR A 148 -4.14 -7.45 14.56
N GLU A 149 -4.97 -7.37 13.53
CA GLU A 149 -6.42 -7.53 13.68
C GLU A 149 -6.79 -8.99 13.45
N VAL A 150 -7.64 -9.55 14.32
CA VAL A 150 -8.23 -10.88 14.17
C VAL A 150 -9.71 -10.74 14.43
N ASP A 151 -10.52 -11.03 13.41
CA ASP A 151 -11.99 -11.04 13.51
C ASP A 151 -12.57 -9.73 14.10
N GLY A 152 -12.04 -8.58 13.67
CA GLY A 152 -12.47 -7.25 14.11
C GLY A 152 -11.88 -6.78 15.44
N VAL A 153 -11.07 -7.60 16.12
CA VAL A 153 -10.38 -7.23 17.36
C VAL A 153 -8.91 -6.94 17.07
N LEU A 154 -8.43 -5.77 17.49
CA LEU A 154 -7.04 -5.37 17.34
C LEU A 154 -6.21 -5.89 18.52
N TYR A 155 -5.04 -6.45 18.24
CA TYR A 155 -4.11 -6.97 19.23
C TYR A 155 -2.76 -6.28 19.10
N ILE A 156 -2.09 -6.07 20.23
CA ILE A 156 -0.72 -5.57 20.26
C ILE A 156 0.03 -6.16 21.46
N TRP A 157 1.29 -6.53 21.26
CA TRP A 157 2.18 -6.87 22.35
C TRP A 157 2.84 -5.60 22.87
N GLY A 158 2.87 -5.43 24.19
CA GLY A 158 3.66 -4.40 24.87
C GLY A 158 4.61 -5.04 25.89
N THR A 159 5.74 -4.41 26.14
CA THR A 159 6.69 -4.81 27.20
C THR A 159 6.75 -3.73 28.28
N SER A 160 6.95 -4.08 29.55
CA SER A 160 7.10 -3.10 30.66
C SER A 160 8.42 -3.32 31.38
N SER A 161 9.12 -2.26 31.78
CA SER A 161 10.31 -2.37 32.65
C SER A 161 9.90 -2.36 34.13
N PRO A 162 10.06 -3.47 34.89
CA PRO A 162 10.01 -3.38 36.34
C PRO A 162 11.36 -2.84 36.82
N ASN A 163 11.39 -1.63 37.35
CA ASN A 163 12.52 -1.05 38.12
C ASN A 163 13.75 -0.55 37.34
N GLY A 164 13.61 -0.11 36.09
CA GLY A 164 14.61 0.76 35.45
C GLY A 164 15.94 0.08 35.06
N THR A 165 16.08 -1.22 35.23
CA THR A 165 17.19 -2.03 34.71
C THR A 165 16.66 -3.40 34.31
N ASP A 166 16.72 -3.69 33.00
CA ASP A 166 16.42 -4.95 32.27
C ASP A 166 15.34 -4.72 31.19
N VAL A 167 15.78 -4.47 29.96
CA VAL A 167 14.94 -4.08 28.81
C VAL A 167 14.43 -5.34 28.08
N PHE A 168 13.13 -5.39 27.75
CA PHE A 168 12.43 -6.46 27.00
C PHE A 168 12.12 -7.78 27.72
N HIS A 169 11.57 -7.71 28.95
CA HIS A 169 11.05 -8.89 29.66
C HIS A 169 9.54 -8.84 29.89
N ASN A 170 8.92 -10.01 30.11
CA ASN A 170 7.50 -10.18 30.45
C ASN A 170 6.51 -9.48 29.50
N PRO A 171 6.58 -9.72 28.18
CA PRO A 171 5.62 -9.19 27.23
C PRO A 171 4.16 -9.47 27.63
N VAL A 172 3.33 -8.45 27.49
CA VAL A 172 1.90 -8.41 27.82
C VAL A 172 1.12 -8.25 26.52
N LEU A 173 0.21 -9.18 26.26
CA LEU A 173 -0.70 -9.05 25.14
C LEU A 173 -1.88 -8.16 25.54
N LYS A 174 -2.10 -7.11 24.75
CA LYS A 174 -3.25 -6.21 24.86
C LYS A 174 -4.18 -6.47 23.68
N LYS A 175 -5.49 -6.34 23.91
CA LYS A 175 -6.51 -6.32 22.85
C LYS A 175 -7.37 -5.07 22.94
N SER A 176 -7.86 -4.62 21.80
CA SER A 176 -8.78 -3.53 21.64
C SER A 176 -9.92 -3.96 20.73
N THR A 177 -11.15 -3.81 21.22
CA THR A 177 -12.37 -4.05 20.44
C THR A 177 -12.90 -2.77 19.80
N ASP A 178 -12.22 -1.64 20.01
CA ASP A 178 -12.60 -0.31 19.54
C ASP A 178 -11.50 0.35 18.68
N ARG A 179 -10.73 -0.49 17.98
CA ARG A 179 -9.70 -0.09 17.00
C ARG A 179 -8.61 0.80 17.60
N GLY A 180 -8.14 0.41 18.77
CA GLY A 180 -7.02 0.99 19.48
C GLY A 180 -7.40 2.06 20.50
N GLN A 181 -8.66 2.51 20.58
CA GLN A 181 -9.04 3.58 21.52
C GLN A 181 -8.90 3.15 22.99
N THR A 182 -9.26 1.91 23.31
CA THR A 182 -9.04 1.33 24.64
C THR A 182 -8.38 -0.03 24.52
N TRP A 183 -7.51 -0.32 25.48
CA TRP A 183 -6.74 -1.56 25.54
C TRP A 183 -7.06 -2.33 26.82
N THR A 184 -7.27 -3.63 26.67
CA THR A 184 -7.46 -4.57 27.78
C THR A 184 -6.35 -5.60 27.78
N SER A 185 -5.76 -5.85 28.95
CA SER A 185 -4.81 -6.94 29.21
C SER A 185 -5.36 -7.84 30.32
N SER A 186 -4.76 -9.02 30.49
CA SER A 186 -5.07 -9.95 31.57
C SER A 186 -3.84 -10.13 32.46
N THR A 187 -4.02 -10.31 33.76
CA THR A 187 -2.90 -10.57 34.70
C THR A 187 -2.13 -11.85 34.37
N ASN A 188 -2.70 -12.74 33.54
CA ASN A 188 -2.09 -13.99 33.11
C ASN A 188 -1.26 -13.84 31.81
N THR A 189 -1.28 -12.71 31.10
CA THR A 189 -0.63 -12.64 29.77
C THR A 189 0.89 -12.69 29.84
N SER A 190 1.49 -12.19 30.92
CA SER A 190 2.94 -12.33 31.17
C SER A 190 3.36 -13.79 31.30
N ALA A 191 2.45 -14.68 31.72
CA ALA A 191 2.69 -16.12 31.82
C ALA A 191 2.60 -16.86 30.46
N ILE A 192 2.07 -16.23 29.40
CA ILE A 192 2.08 -16.81 28.04
C ILE A 192 3.53 -17.01 27.57
N LEU A 193 4.41 -16.10 27.97
CA LEU A 193 5.76 -16.02 27.41
C LEU A 193 6.84 -16.31 28.47
N GLY A 194 6.54 -16.19 29.77
CA GLY A 194 7.50 -16.50 30.83
C GLY A 194 8.84 -15.80 30.62
N SER A 195 9.94 -16.46 31.00
CA SER A 195 11.31 -15.94 30.81
C SER A 195 11.98 -16.45 29.53
N THR A 196 11.28 -17.14 28.63
CA THR A 196 11.88 -17.76 27.43
C THR A 196 11.87 -16.83 26.23
N PHE A 197 10.85 -15.99 26.13
CA PHE A 197 10.56 -15.15 24.96
C PHE A 197 10.88 -13.69 25.24
N GLY A 198 11.53 -13.01 24.28
CA GLY A 198 11.94 -11.60 24.39
C GLY A 198 10.93 -10.64 23.78
N TRP A 199 10.70 -10.73 22.46
CA TRP A 199 9.93 -9.74 21.68
C TRP A 199 8.97 -10.42 20.68
N PRO A 200 7.73 -10.71 21.10
CA PRO A 200 6.78 -11.44 20.26
C PRO A 200 6.20 -10.61 19.12
N SER A 201 5.96 -11.21 17.96
CA SER A 201 5.29 -10.60 16.82
C SER A 201 4.26 -11.57 16.22
N PHE A 202 3.20 -11.01 15.63
CA PHE A 202 2.20 -11.80 14.94
C PHE A 202 2.68 -12.20 13.55
N TYR A 203 2.29 -13.40 13.12
CA TYR A 203 2.27 -13.74 11.70
C TYR A 203 1.12 -12.96 11.06
N GLN A 204 1.45 -12.06 10.15
CA GLN A 204 0.44 -11.26 9.46
C GLN A 204 -0.09 -11.99 8.23
N TYR A 205 -1.40 -12.15 8.19
CA TYR A 205 -2.18 -12.64 7.04
C TYR A 205 -2.97 -11.49 6.42
N GLY A 206 -3.79 -11.75 5.40
CA GLY A 206 -4.54 -10.77 4.64
C GLY A 206 -5.42 -9.80 5.43
N LYS A 207 -6.21 -8.99 4.72
CA LYS A 207 -7.06 -7.93 5.27
C LYS A 207 -7.88 -8.39 6.50
N GLY A 208 -7.76 -7.66 7.62
CA GLY A 208 -8.43 -7.99 8.89
C GLY A 208 -7.93 -9.26 9.58
N GLY A 209 -6.72 -9.70 9.22
CA GLY A 209 -6.17 -10.99 9.63
C GLY A 209 -6.90 -12.17 9.02
N ALA A 210 -7.57 -11.98 7.87
CA ALA A 210 -8.13 -13.06 7.08
C ALA A 210 -6.99 -14.01 6.69
N ALA A 211 -6.95 -15.18 7.32
CA ALA A 211 -5.95 -16.19 7.01
C ALA A 211 -6.53 -17.25 6.06
N PRO A 212 -5.72 -17.74 5.11
CA PRO A 212 -6.12 -18.85 4.28
C PRO A 212 -6.23 -20.14 5.10
N ALA A 213 -6.98 -21.11 4.58
CA ALA A 213 -7.03 -22.47 5.11
C ALA A 213 -5.76 -23.28 4.77
N VAL A 214 -4.61 -22.69 5.06
CA VAL A 214 -3.25 -23.21 4.88
C VAL A 214 -2.62 -23.30 6.26
N ASP A 215 -1.95 -24.42 6.56
CA ASP A 215 -1.27 -24.65 7.83
C ASP A 215 -2.13 -24.40 9.08
N GLN A 216 -3.45 -24.56 8.92
CA GLN A 216 -4.46 -24.28 9.95
C GLN A 216 -4.46 -22.81 10.41
N ALA A 217 -3.95 -21.87 9.61
CA ALA A 217 -3.94 -20.44 9.94
C ALA A 217 -5.34 -19.82 10.02
N ASP A 218 -6.33 -20.44 9.37
CA ASP A 218 -7.76 -20.13 9.53
C ASP A 218 -8.35 -20.58 10.88
N LEU A 219 -7.64 -21.44 11.61
CA LEU A 219 -8.01 -21.92 12.95
C LEU A 219 -7.13 -21.29 14.04
N TYR A 220 -5.85 -21.09 13.77
CA TYR A 220 -4.85 -20.65 14.73
C TYR A 220 -4.25 -19.29 14.37
N VAL A 221 -3.95 -18.50 15.40
CA VAL A 221 -3.09 -17.33 15.30
C VAL A 221 -1.68 -17.74 15.69
N TYR A 222 -0.74 -17.60 14.76
CA TYR A 222 0.68 -17.91 14.96
C TYR A 222 1.44 -16.66 15.40
N MET A 223 2.40 -16.85 16.31
CA MET A 223 3.27 -15.80 16.81
C MET A 223 4.72 -16.28 16.83
N LEU A 224 5.60 -15.39 16.42
CA LEU A 224 7.05 -15.55 16.49
C LEU A 224 7.55 -14.82 17.73
N SER A 225 8.57 -15.32 18.39
CA SER A 225 9.37 -14.48 19.28
C SER A 225 10.81 -14.98 19.33
N PRO A 226 11.79 -14.08 19.32
CA PRO A 226 13.15 -14.47 19.61
C PRO A 226 13.31 -14.79 21.11
N SER A 227 14.41 -15.44 21.48
CA SER A 227 14.69 -15.82 22.86
C SER A 227 14.83 -14.63 23.81
N ASN A 228 14.88 -14.89 25.12
CA ASN A 228 15.02 -13.86 26.16
C ASN A 228 16.38 -13.95 26.89
N ASN A 229 17.46 -14.09 26.14
CA ASN A 229 18.76 -14.46 26.73
C ASN A 229 19.41 -13.29 27.46
N SER A 230 19.97 -13.58 28.64
CA SER A 230 20.60 -12.62 29.55
C SER A 230 21.98 -12.14 29.07
N SER A 231 22.37 -10.97 29.58
CA SER A 231 23.61 -10.23 29.33
C SER A 231 24.87 -11.11 29.44
N ASP A 232 25.46 -11.47 28.31
CA ASP A 232 26.86 -11.92 28.26
C ASP A 232 27.76 -10.70 28.24
N ALA A 233 28.56 -10.53 29.30
CA ALA A 233 29.47 -9.39 29.43
C ALA A 233 30.55 -9.33 28.32
N SER A 234 30.73 -10.38 27.51
CA SER A 234 31.70 -10.41 26.42
C SER A 234 31.20 -9.83 25.08
N ASN A 235 29.88 -9.64 24.92
CA ASN A 235 29.29 -9.00 23.73
C ASN A 235 28.52 -7.75 24.17
N PRO A 236 29.04 -6.52 23.94
CA PRO A 236 28.41 -5.28 24.38
C PRO A 236 27.04 -5.03 23.72
N TYR A 237 26.72 -5.79 22.67
CA TYR A 237 25.50 -5.64 21.91
C TYR A 237 24.39 -6.60 22.37
N LYS A 238 24.67 -7.66 23.16
CA LYS A 238 23.72 -8.76 23.49
C LYS A 238 22.38 -8.36 24.12
N LEU A 239 22.20 -7.13 24.61
CA LEU A 239 20.89 -6.59 25.00
C LEU A 239 19.84 -6.69 23.87
N TYR A 240 20.26 -6.68 22.61
CA TYR A 240 19.37 -6.68 21.44
C TYR A 240 19.41 -7.96 20.58
N TYR A 241 20.31 -8.91 20.89
CA TYR A 241 20.57 -10.09 20.05
C TYR A 241 20.24 -11.36 20.81
N ARG A 242 19.70 -12.33 20.07
CA ARG A 242 19.17 -13.58 20.58
C ARG A 242 19.79 -14.75 19.82
N ASP A 243 19.61 -15.95 20.36
CA ASP A 243 20.17 -17.18 19.79
C ASP A 243 19.13 -17.97 19.00
N ASP A 244 17.86 -17.81 19.37
CA ASP A 244 16.77 -18.68 18.93
C ASP A 244 15.53 -17.87 18.54
N TYR A 245 14.79 -18.38 17.55
CA TYR A 245 13.39 -18.05 17.31
C TYR A 245 12.49 -19.20 17.76
N TYR A 246 11.46 -18.85 18.50
CA TYR A 246 10.43 -19.75 19.01
C TYR A 246 9.07 -19.45 18.37
N LEU A 247 8.23 -20.49 18.30
CA LEU A 247 6.88 -20.42 17.73
C LEU A 247 5.85 -20.81 18.78
N LEU A 248 4.77 -20.04 18.84
CA LEU A 248 3.58 -20.38 19.59
C LEU A 248 2.33 -20.12 18.74
N ARG A 249 1.22 -20.76 19.12
CA ARG A 249 -0.08 -20.55 18.52
C ARG A 249 -1.20 -20.59 19.55
N VAL A 250 -2.33 -20.00 19.20
CA VAL A 250 -3.58 -20.06 19.97
C VAL A 250 -4.74 -20.17 19.00
N LEU A 251 -5.82 -20.87 19.39
CA LEU A 251 -7.03 -20.88 18.58
C LEU A 251 -7.53 -19.44 18.42
N ARG A 252 -7.94 -19.06 17.21
CA ARG A 252 -8.54 -17.74 16.94
C ARG A 252 -9.69 -17.43 17.90
N THR A 253 -10.52 -18.42 18.20
CA THR A 253 -11.64 -18.32 19.16
C THR A 253 -11.20 -18.10 20.60
N ASP A 254 -9.99 -18.55 20.97
CA ASP A 254 -9.46 -18.44 22.33
C ASP A 254 -8.57 -17.20 22.52
N LEU A 255 -8.05 -16.62 21.43
CA LEU A 255 -7.22 -15.41 21.47
C LEU A 255 -7.88 -14.24 22.25
N PRO A 256 -9.19 -13.94 22.09
CA PRO A 256 -9.86 -12.92 22.88
C PRO A 256 -9.85 -13.16 24.40
N LEU A 257 -9.63 -14.39 24.88
CA LEU A 257 -9.64 -14.70 26.30
C LEU A 257 -8.39 -14.18 27.04
N LEU A 258 -7.28 -13.93 26.31
CA LEU A 258 -5.99 -13.53 26.90
C LEU A 258 -5.54 -14.46 28.05
N ASP A 259 -5.80 -15.76 27.89
CA ASP A 259 -5.52 -16.80 28.89
C ASP A 259 -4.32 -17.66 28.46
N ALA A 260 -3.24 -17.61 29.26
CA ALA A 260 -2.01 -18.37 29.00
C ALA A 260 -2.21 -19.87 28.87
N THR A 261 -3.25 -20.44 29.49
CA THR A 261 -3.52 -21.89 29.42
C THR A 261 -4.03 -22.36 28.05
N LYS A 262 -4.41 -21.41 27.18
CA LYS A 262 -4.92 -21.69 25.82
C LYS A 262 -3.81 -21.77 24.76
N TYR A 263 -2.60 -21.34 25.09
CA TYR A 263 -1.50 -21.27 24.15
C TYR A 263 -0.80 -22.62 24.02
N GLN A 264 -0.35 -22.89 22.79
CA GLN A 264 0.44 -24.05 22.45
C GLN A 264 1.81 -23.60 21.97
N TYR A 265 2.84 -24.25 22.49
CA TYR A 265 4.24 -23.99 22.18
C TYR A 265 4.76 -25.06 21.25
N TYR A 266 5.53 -24.65 20.25
CA TYR A 266 6.14 -25.58 19.33
C TYR A 266 7.30 -26.33 19.99
N LYS A 267 7.26 -27.65 19.95
CA LYS A 267 8.33 -28.53 20.47
C LYS A 267 8.92 -29.46 19.42
N GLY A 268 8.57 -29.28 18.15
CA GLY A 268 9.05 -30.13 17.05
C GLY A 268 10.54 -29.97 16.71
N GLY A 269 11.19 -28.91 17.21
CA GLY A 269 12.59 -28.60 16.94
C GLY A 269 12.83 -28.10 15.51
N ILE A 270 14.08 -27.75 15.21
CA ILE A 270 14.46 -27.22 13.89
C ILE A 270 14.16 -28.26 12.81
N GLY A 271 13.29 -27.90 11.86
CA GLY A 271 12.87 -28.77 10.76
C GLY A 271 11.78 -29.79 11.13
N GLY A 272 11.21 -29.73 12.32
CA GLY A 272 10.07 -30.56 12.71
C GLY A 272 8.77 -30.14 12.03
N ASP A 273 7.80 -31.04 11.94
CA ASP A 273 6.52 -30.78 11.26
C ASP A 273 5.44 -30.28 12.24
N GLY A 274 5.16 -28.98 12.21
CA GLY A 274 4.12 -28.37 13.05
C GLY A 274 2.68 -28.67 12.61
N SER A 275 2.43 -29.43 11.53
CA SER A 275 1.08 -29.94 11.27
C SER A 275 0.71 -31.08 12.23
N LEU A 276 1.70 -31.72 12.86
CA LEU A 276 1.49 -32.82 13.80
C LEU A 276 1.20 -32.30 15.21
N ALA A 277 0.06 -32.69 15.78
CA ALA A 277 -0.29 -32.32 17.15
C ALA A 277 0.78 -32.74 18.19
N SER A 278 1.55 -33.80 17.93
CA SER A 278 2.64 -34.26 18.81
C SER A 278 3.79 -33.26 18.94
N ASN A 279 3.92 -32.33 17.99
CA ASN A 279 4.94 -31.29 17.98
C ASN A 279 4.48 -30.00 18.67
N TRP A 280 3.33 -30.04 19.34
CA TRP A 280 2.81 -28.96 20.16
C TRP A 280 2.65 -29.40 21.61
N THR A 281 2.85 -28.48 22.54
CA THR A 281 2.70 -28.70 23.98
C THR A 281 2.08 -27.47 24.64
N THR A 282 1.35 -27.66 25.73
CA THR A 282 0.88 -26.54 26.57
C THR A 282 1.87 -26.21 27.69
N ASN A 283 2.95 -26.99 27.83
CA ASN A 283 4.00 -26.78 28.80
C ASN A 283 5.17 -26.01 28.17
N ILE A 284 5.29 -24.72 28.49
CA ILE A 284 6.34 -23.85 27.94
C ILE A 284 7.77 -24.37 28.21
N ALA A 285 7.98 -25.17 29.27
CA ALA A 285 9.29 -25.75 29.57
C ALA A 285 9.75 -26.82 28.56
N GLU A 286 8.85 -27.32 27.71
CA GLU A 286 9.14 -28.28 26.65
C GLU A 286 9.39 -27.63 25.27
N ILE A 287 9.32 -26.30 25.17
CA ILE A 287 9.49 -25.59 23.90
C ILE A 287 10.89 -25.83 23.33
N THR A 288 10.96 -25.97 22.01
CA THR A 288 12.22 -26.07 21.28
C THR A 288 12.27 -25.01 20.18
N PRO A 289 13.47 -24.50 19.82
CA PRO A 289 13.58 -23.48 18.80
C PRO A 289 13.16 -24.02 17.43
N MET A 290 12.45 -23.20 16.65
CA MET A 290 12.15 -23.51 15.24
C MET A 290 13.29 -23.06 14.30
N TYR A 291 14.13 -22.13 14.77
CA TYR A 291 15.33 -21.66 14.08
C TYR A 291 16.34 -21.15 15.12
N SER A 292 17.63 -21.39 14.89
CA SER A 292 18.72 -20.97 15.79
C SER A 292 19.91 -20.45 15.01
N GLN A 293 20.45 -19.32 15.47
CA GLN A 293 21.72 -18.76 15.02
C GLN A 293 22.33 -17.95 16.17
N THR A 294 23.40 -18.46 16.77
CA THR A 294 23.97 -17.90 18.00
C THR A 294 24.40 -16.43 17.86
N GLY A 295 23.88 -15.58 18.74
CA GLY A 295 24.31 -14.20 18.98
C GLY A 295 23.90 -13.20 17.90
N VAL A 296 23.05 -13.59 16.96
CA VAL A 296 22.76 -12.79 15.76
C VAL A 296 21.29 -12.81 15.33
N ILE A 297 20.39 -13.39 16.13
CA ILE A 297 18.94 -13.28 15.86
C ILE A 297 18.40 -11.97 16.44
N GLY A 298 17.57 -11.30 15.64
CA GLY A 298 16.99 -9.99 15.94
C GLY A 298 15.51 -10.08 16.27
N PHE A 299 14.83 -8.93 16.34
CA PHE A 299 13.37 -8.91 16.36
C PHE A 299 12.84 -9.17 14.95
N GLY A 300 11.79 -9.98 14.82
CA GLY A 300 11.34 -10.50 13.55
C GLY A 300 9.90 -10.12 13.22
N TRP A 301 9.60 -9.80 11.96
CA TRP A 301 8.26 -9.59 11.43
C TRP A 301 7.97 -10.63 10.35
N VAL A 302 6.89 -11.40 10.54
CA VAL A 302 6.49 -12.42 9.58
C VAL A 302 5.23 -11.99 8.84
N VAL A 303 5.27 -12.07 7.51
CA VAL A 303 4.10 -11.94 6.65
C VAL A 303 3.90 -13.21 5.84
N TYR A 304 2.65 -13.62 5.67
CA TYR A 304 2.30 -14.64 4.68
C TYR A 304 2.05 -13.98 3.32
N ASN A 305 2.88 -14.32 2.35
CA ASN A 305 2.71 -13.89 0.97
C ASN A 305 1.77 -14.85 0.24
N GLU A 306 0.48 -14.52 0.19
CA GLU A 306 -0.58 -15.37 -0.38
C GLU A 306 -0.35 -15.72 -1.85
N ASN A 307 0.22 -14.79 -2.63
CA ASN A 307 0.47 -15.02 -4.06
C ASN A 307 1.64 -15.97 -4.31
N LEU A 308 2.65 -15.97 -3.43
CA LEU A 308 3.76 -16.92 -3.49
C LEU A 308 3.46 -18.20 -2.70
N GLY A 309 2.49 -18.18 -1.79
CA GLY A 309 2.21 -19.25 -0.85
C GLY A 309 3.38 -19.53 0.10
N ARG A 310 4.09 -18.47 0.54
CA ARG A 310 5.31 -18.54 1.37
C ARG A 310 5.24 -17.59 2.56
N TYR A 311 5.91 -17.97 3.65
CA TYR A 311 6.15 -17.10 4.80
C TYR A 311 7.46 -16.35 4.61
N ILE A 312 7.42 -15.03 4.75
CA ILE A 312 8.59 -14.15 4.63
C ILE A 312 8.82 -13.48 5.97
N LEU A 313 10.03 -13.64 6.50
CA LEU A 313 10.46 -13.05 7.76
C LEU A 313 11.53 -12.00 7.47
N THR A 314 11.30 -10.79 7.95
CA THR A 314 12.30 -9.72 8.01
C THR A 314 12.71 -9.48 9.45
N ASN A 315 13.91 -8.98 9.70
CA ASN A 315 14.38 -8.75 11.06
C ASN A 315 15.05 -7.40 11.27
N MET A 316 15.32 -7.11 12.53
CA MET A 316 16.02 -5.93 13.02
C MET A 316 17.08 -6.34 14.04
N LEU A 317 18.29 -5.81 13.92
CA LEU A 317 19.43 -6.28 14.71
C LEU A 317 20.19 -5.21 15.52
N SER A 318 20.21 -3.93 15.18
CA SER A 318 21.08 -2.94 15.86
C SER A 318 20.40 -1.60 16.16
N TRP A 319 20.69 -1.03 17.34
CA TRP A 319 20.28 0.31 17.80
C TRP A 319 21.44 1.31 17.93
N GLN A 320 22.69 0.85 17.80
CA GLN A 320 23.88 1.65 18.13
C GLN A 320 24.92 1.55 17.01
N ASN A 321 25.07 2.65 16.27
CA ASN A 321 26.24 3.12 15.50
C ASN A 321 27.01 2.09 14.67
N THR A 322 26.32 1.09 14.15
CA THR A 322 26.94 0.06 13.33
C THR A 322 25.94 -0.39 12.26
N PRO A 323 26.37 -0.64 11.00
CA PRO A 323 25.57 -1.25 9.96
C PRO A 323 24.59 -2.27 10.51
N SER A 324 23.28 -2.06 10.37
CA SER A 324 22.31 -3.06 10.79
C SER A 324 22.20 -4.12 9.68
N PRO A 325 22.27 -5.42 9.98
CA PRO A 325 21.93 -6.42 9.00
C PRO A 325 20.42 -6.39 8.65
N PHE A 326 20.13 -6.37 7.36
CA PHE A 326 18.81 -6.48 6.74
C PHE A 326 18.69 -7.87 6.14
N TRP A 327 18.12 -8.78 6.91
CA TRP A 327 17.96 -10.15 6.47
C TRP A 327 16.54 -10.45 6.05
N VAL A 328 16.44 -11.27 5.02
CA VAL A 328 15.17 -11.83 4.55
C VAL A 328 15.29 -13.33 4.66
N TYR A 329 14.33 -13.91 5.36
CA TYR A 329 14.17 -15.35 5.51
C TYR A 329 12.87 -15.79 4.85
N GLU A 330 12.84 -17.03 4.38
CA GLU A 330 11.67 -17.63 3.77
C GLU A 330 11.41 -19.02 4.34
N ALA A 331 10.13 -19.41 4.42
CA ALA A 331 9.72 -20.74 4.84
C ALA A 331 8.45 -21.22 4.11
N PRO A 332 8.28 -22.54 3.94
CA PRO A 332 7.05 -23.14 3.41
C PRO A 332 5.90 -23.09 4.42
N HIS A 333 6.22 -23.15 5.71
CA HIS A 333 5.27 -23.24 6.83
C HIS A 333 5.70 -22.34 8.00
N PRO A 334 4.82 -22.00 8.95
CA PRO A 334 5.19 -21.18 10.10
C PRO A 334 6.36 -21.77 10.94
N TRP A 335 6.40 -23.09 11.08
CA TRP A 335 7.45 -23.81 11.80
C TRP A 335 8.72 -24.06 10.97
N GLY A 336 8.80 -23.52 9.76
CA GLY A 336 9.95 -23.69 8.88
C GLY A 336 9.87 -24.91 7.94
N PRO A 337 11.02 -25.41 7.46
CA PRO A 337 12.36 -24.90 7.73
C PRO A 337 12.54 -23.46 7.21
N TRP A 338 13.16 -22.60 8.02
CA TRP A 338 13.47 -21.22 7.67
C TRP A 338 14.84 -21.11 6.99
N THR A 339 14.88 -20.45 5.84
CA THR A 339 16.09 -20.28 5.03
C THR A 339 16.39 -18.80 4.86
N LYS A 340 17.62 -18.36 5.18
CA LYS A 340 18.07 -16.99 4.87
C LYS A 340 18.29 -16.88 3.36
N ILE A 341 17.63 -15.93 2.71
CA ILE A 341 17.71 -15.70 1.26
C ILE A 341 18.34 -14.34 0.89
N LEU A 342 18.61 -13.50 1.88
CA LEU A 342 19.40 -12.27 1.75
C LEU A 342 20.16 -11.97 3.05
N ASP A 343 21.45 -11.70 2.94
CA ASP A 343 22.31 -11.24 4.05
C ASP A 343 22.91 -9.85 3.76
N HIS A 344 22.07 -8.82 3.74
CA HIS A 344 22.49 -7.44 3.46
C HIS A 344 22.90 -6.70 4.74
N GLN A 345 23.88 -5.80 4.67
CA GLN A 345 24.29 -4.92 5.75
C GLN A 345 24.24 -3.47 5.26
N VAL A 346 23.40 -2.64 5.89
CA VAL A 346 23.23 -1.24 5.48
C VAL A 346 24.47 -0.41 5.83
N ASP A 347 24.94 0.41 4.89
CA ASP A 347 26.11 1.27 5.11
C ASP A 347 25.77 2.49 5.98
N THR A 348 26.80 3.08 6.59
CA THR A 348 26.72 4.32 7.37
C THR A 348 26.75 5.57 6.50
N ALA A 349 27.24 5.49 5.25
CA ALA A 349 27.34 6.62 4.34
C ALA A 349 26.05 6.97 3.56
N THR A 350 25.19 6.00 3.24
CA THR A 350 23.98 6.17 2.40
C THR A 350 22.69 5.80 3.08
N THR A 351 22.74 4.81 3.96
CA THR A 351 21.64 4.36 4.79
C THR A 351 21.99 4.49 6.27
N PRO A 352 22.59 5.62 6.73
CA PRO A 352 22.98 5.76 8.13
C PRO A 352 21.80 5.41 9.01
N GLY A 353 21.92 4.28 9.69
CA GLY A 353 21.01 3.90 10.73
C GLY A 353 19.66 3.35 10.31
N LEU A 354 19.45 2.78 9.11
CA LEU A 354 18.16 2.09 8.91
C LEU A 354 17.99 0.97 9.94
N THR A 355 16.88 0.99 10.67
CA THR A 355 16.49 0.02 11.70
C THR A 355 15.01 -0.38 11.52
N HIS A 356 14.51 -1.34 12.29
CA HIS A 356 13.08 -1.71 12.35
C HIS A 356 12.43 -2.08 11.01
N PHE A 357 13.03 -3.03 10.29
CA PHE A 357 12.58 -3.45 8.96
C PHE A 357 11.36 -4.38 9.01
N ALA A 358 10.17 -3.80 8.92
CA ALA A 358 8.89 -4.51 8.96
C ALA A 358 8.26 -4.59 7.56
N LEU A 359 8.18 -5.81 7.01
CA LEU A 359 7.46 -6.08 5.76
C LEU A 359 5.95 -6.02 5.99
N THR A 360 5.17 -5.53 5.03
CA THR A 360 3.70 -5.46 5.13
C THR A 360 2.98 -6.12 3.96
N ASN A 361 1.79 -6.68 4.24
CA ASN A 361 0.87 -7.25 3.26
C ASN A 361 -0.01 -6.19 2.56
N ALA A 362 -0.04 -4.96 3.05
CA ALA A 362 -0.92 -3.90 2.55
C ALA A 362 -0.60 -3.43 1.13
N TYR A 363 0.65 -3.56 0.70
CA TYR A 363 1.15 -3.03 -0.58
C TYR A 363 1.84 -4.13 -1.38
N MET A 364 1.13 -5.22 -1.63
CA MET A 364 1.66 -6.35 -2.40
C MET A 364 1.32 -6.22 -3.89
N GLN A 365 2.32 -6.37 -4.76
CA GLN A 365 2.22 -6.22 -6.21
C GLN A 365 2.94 -7.33 -6.97
N ASN A 366 2.79 -7.33 -8.30
CA ASN A 366 3.45 -8.25 -9.23
C ASN A 366 3.27 -9.72 -8.79
N SER A 367 2.04 -10.07 -8.43
CA SER A 367 1.70 -11.39 -7.87
C SER A 367 2.58 -11.78 -6.67
N GLY A 368 2.81 -10.83 -5.74
CA GLY A 368 3.61 -11.06 -4.54
C GLY A 368 5.12 -10.91 -4.71
N LYS A 369 5.62 -10.66 -5.93
CA LYS A 369 7.05 -10.50 -6.18
C LYS A 369 7.61 -9.13 -5.78
N LYS A 370 6.73 -8.17 -5.48
CA LYS A 370 7.08 -6.87 -4.90
C LYS A 370 6.21 -6.61 -3.69
N MET A 371 6.86 -6.30 -2.58
CA MET A 371 6.24 -5.90 -1.32
C MET A 371 6.92 -4.64 -0.80
N TRP A 372 6.33 -3.98 0.18
CA TRP A 372 6.95 -2.82 0.84
C TRP A 372 7.31 -3.15 2.26
N ALA A 373 8.46 -2.64 2.68
CA ALA A 373 8.93 -2.68 4.04
C ALA A 373 9.06 -1.27 4.59
N PHE A 374 8.80 -1.14 5.87
CA PHE A 374 8.87 0.08 6.65
C PHE A 374 10.07 -0.01 7.60
N ALA A 375 10.73 1.13 7.83
CA ALA A 375 11.97 1.22 8.59
C ALA A 375 12.05 2.59 9.31
N ALA A 376 12.90 2.66 10.34
CA ALA A 376 13.30 3.90 11.01
C ALA A 376 14.78 4.25 10.73
N THR A 377 15.24 5.48 11.02
CA THR A 377 16.67 5.84 11.14
C THR A 377 17.26 5.55 12.53
N ASP A 378 18.54 5.83 12.76
CA ASP A 378 19.19 5.68 14.08
C ASP A 378 19.26 6.99 14.88
N TYR A 379 19.50 6.82 16.19
CA TYR A 379 19.49 7.83 17.25
C TYR A 379 20.43 9.03 17.02
N GLN A 380 21.49 8.88 16.23
CA GLN A 380 22.52 9.93 16.15
C GLN A 380 22.06 11.19 15.41
N SER A 381 20.93 11.11 14.70
CA SER A 381 20.44 12.21 13.88
C SER A 381 19.16 12.87 14.39
N SER A 382 18.70 12.55 15.61
CA SER A 382 17.55 13.14 16.33
C SER A 382 16.75 14.13 15.46
N PRO A 383 15.66 13.68 14.80
CA PRO A 383 14.79 12.57 15.23
C PRO A 383 14.89 11.23 14.49
N TYR A 384 14.26 10.19 15.05
CA TYR A 384 13.98 8.92 14.39
C TYR A 384 12.89 9.10 13.32
N GLU A 385 13.22 8.87 12.05
CA GLU A 385 12.36 9.19 10.91
C GLU A 385 11.76 7.92 10.28
N PHE A 386 10.52 8.01 9.78
CA PHE A 386 9.85 6.97 9.02
C PHE A 386 10.39 6.88 7.59
N HIS A 387 10.73 5.66 7.17
CA HIS A 387 11.21 5.33 5.84
C HIS A 387 10.53 4.09 5.29
N TYR A 388 10.52 3.99 3.96
CA TYR A 388 9.94 2.84 3.28
C TYR A 388 10.72 2.49 2.02
N LEU A 389 10.75 1.21 1.67
CA LEU A 389 11.47 0.69 0.52
C LEU A 389 10.79 -0.56 -0.05
N PRO A 390 10.87 -0.80 -1.36
CA PRO A 390 10.36 -2.03 -1.94
C PRO A 390 11.32 -3.20 -1.72
N VAL A 391 10.74 -4.37 -1.52
CA VAL A 391 11.42 -5.66 -1.40
C VAL A 391 10.96 -6.55 -2.55
N TYR A 392 11.92 -7.01 -3.34
CA TYR A 392 11.69 -7.88 -4.49
C TYR A 392 11.95 -9.33 -4.13
N LEU A 393 11.06 -10.22 -4.56
CA LEU A 393 11.10 -11.65 -4.29
C LEU A 393 10.97 -12.43 -5.60
N THR A 394 11.75 -13.50 -5.75
CA THR A 394 11.57 -14.43 -6.86
C THR A 394 11.65 -15.88 -6.38
N ASN A 395 10.89 -16.74 -7.04
CA ASN A 395 10.93 -18.20 -6.88
C ASN A 395 11.62 -18.90 -8.07
N GLN A 396 12.22 -18.14 -8.98
CA GLN A 396 12.94 -18.68 -10.13
C GLN A 396 14.31 -19.24 -9.71
N THR A 397 14.85 -20.17 -10.48
CA THR A 397 16.13 -20.83 -10.14
C THR A 397 17.27 -19.81 -9.94
N LYS A 398 17.87 -19.84 -8.74
CA LYS A 398 19.11 -19.10 -8.41
C LYS A 398 20.30 -19.78 -9.08
N THR A 399 21.06 -19.01 -9.87
CA THR A 399 22.35 -19.43 -10.42
C THR A 399 23.47 -18.66 -9.72
N THR A 400 24.49 -19.35 -9.22
CA THR A 400 25.64 -18.73 -8.53
C THR A 400 26.93 -18.96 -9.32
N LEU A 401 27.69 -17.89 -9.50
CA LEU A 401 28.99 -17.85 -10.17
C LEU A 401 30.06 -17.48 -9.14
N GLN A 402 31.10 -18.30 -9.04
CA GLN A 402 32.23 -18.11 -8.14
C GLN A 402 33.18 -17.04 -8.71
N ALA A 403 33.56 -16.04 -7.91
CA ALA A 403 34.35 -14.90 -8.37
C ALA A 403 35.77 -15.30 -8.77
N GLU A 404 36.35 -16.29 -8.09
CA GLU A 404 37.68 -16.82 -8.41
C GLU A 404 37.73 -17.59 -9.74
N ASN A 405 36.56 -17.95 -10.30
CA ASN A 405 36.43 -18.52 -11.64
C ASN A 405 36.04 -17.48 -12.71
N ALA A 406 35.79 -16.24 -12.29
CA ALA A 406 35.39 -15.14 -13.17
C ALA A 406 36.62 -14.47 -13.82
N THR A 407 36.37 -13.55 -14.74
CA THR A 407 37.47 -12.83 -15.42
C THR A 407 38.01 -11.73 -14.50
N LEU A 408 39.27 -11.85 -14.09
CA LEU A 408 39.98 -10.82 -13.31
C LEU A 408 40.23 -9.58 -14.18
N LEU A 409 40.03 -8.39 -13.62
CA LEU A 409 40.26 -7.12 -14.29
C LEU A 409 41.42 -6.35 -13.63
N GLY A 410 42.31 -5.79 -14.44
CA GLY A 410 43.48 -5.07 -13.95
C GLY A 410 44.43 -5.99 -13.19
N SER A 411 44.86 -5.57 -11.99
CA SER A 411 45.82 -6.31 -11.15
C SER A 411 45.18 -7.09 -10.01
N THR A 412 43.87 -7.34 -10.05
CA THR A 412 43.21 -8.19 -9.05
C THR A 412 43.74 -9.61 -9.08
N SER A 413 43.66 -10.30 -7.94
CA SER A 413 44.16 -11.67 -7.77
C SER A 413 43.16 -12.51 -6.97
N ILE A 414 43.37 -13.84 -7.00
CA ILE A 414 42.59 -14.78 -6.20
C ILE A 414 43.27 -14.97 -4.84
N GLY A 415 42.50 -14.86 -3.77
CA GLY A 415 42.91 -15.18 -2.40
C GLY A 415 42.08 -16.29 -1.79
N SER A 416 42.59 -16.90 -0.72
CA SER A 416 41.92 -18.01 0.00
C SER A 416 42.23 -18.01 1.50
N SER A 417 42.77 -16.91 2.04
CA SER A 417 43.26 -16.81 3.42
C SER A 417 42.23 -16.27 4.40
N LYS A 418 41.20 -15.58 3.92
CA LYS A 418 40.09 -15.09 4.75
C LYS A 418 39.05 -16.20 4.90
N ASP A 419 38.55 -16.44 6.10
CA ASP A 419 37.53 -17.49 6.31
C ASP A 419 36.16 -17.11 5.76
N GLY A 420 35.35 -18.11 5.40
CA GLY A 420 33.92 -17.95 5.09
C GLY A 420 33.59 -17.60 3.64
N TYR A 421 34.54 -17.68 2.69
CA TYR A 421 34.24 -17.66 1.25
C TYR A 421 33.55 -18.96 0.81
N THR A 422 32.94 -18.94 -0.37
CA THR A 422 32.38 -20.12 -1.04
C THR A 422 33.30 -20.58 -2.16
N GLY A 423 33.14 -21.82 -2.62
CA GLY A 423 34.04 -22.34 -3.67
C GLY A 423 35.47 -22.53 -3.16
N SER A 424 36.44 -22.09 -3.96
CA SER A 424 37.88 -22.31 -3.76
C SER A 424 38.66 -21.06 -3.37
N GLY A 425 38.03 -19.88 -3.41
CA GLY A 425 38.66 -18.62 -3.03
C GLY A 425 37.74 -17.43 -3.26
N TYR A 426 38.34 -16.25 -3.39
CA TYR A 426 37.66 -14.98 -3.66
C TYR A 426 38.59 -14.07 -4.47
N VAL A 427 38.05 -13.02 -5.09
CA VAL A 427 38.84 -11.98 -5.77
C VAL A 427 39.18 -10.86 -4.81
N THR A 428 40.43 -10.40 -4.82
CA THR A 428 40.95 -9.28 -4.03
C THR A 428 41.89 -8.41 -4.86
N GLY A 429 42.49 -7.38 -4.25
CA GLY A 429 43.43 -6.48 -4.92
C GLY A 429 42.75 -5.30 -5.65
N PHE A 430 41.60 -4.85 -5.16
CA PHE A 430 40.90 -3.66 -5.65
C PHE A 430 41.66 -2.39 -5.23
N GLY A 431 42.85 -2.14 -5.77
CA GLY A 431 43.73 -1.04 -5.33
C GLY A 431 43.71 0.22 -6.21
N THR A 432 43.41 0.07 -7.51
CA THR A 432 43.45 1.18 -8.48
C THR A 432 42.28 1.10 -9.46
N ALA A 433 41.94 2.22 -10.10
CA ALA A 433 40.88 2.29 -11.10
C ALA A 433 41.07 1.23 -12.20
N GLY A 434 39.99 0.54 -12.56
CA GLY A 434 39.97 -0.57 -13.49
C GLY A 434 40.23 -1.94 -12.85
N ASN A 435 40.72 -2.02 -11.61
CA ASN A 435 40.78 -3.29 -10.87
C ASN A 435 39.37 -3.77 -10.52
N GLY A 436 39.09 -5.04 -10.77
CA GLY A 436 37.79 -5.63 -10.46
C GLY A 436 37.62 -7.06 -10.93
N VAL A 437 36.37 -7.49 -11.00
CA VAL A 437 35.98 -8.82 -11.47
C VAL A 437 34.81 -8.72 -12.47
N ARG A 438 34.86 -9.51 -13.54
CA ARG A 438 33.82 -9.62 -14.56
C ARG A 438 33.22 -11.02 -14.58
N PHE A 439 31.92 -11.09 -14.31
CA PHE A 439 31.12 -12.29 -14.43
C PHE A 439 30.48 -12.37 -15.82
N ASN A 440 30.43 -13.57 -16.39
CA ASN A 440 29.65 -13.86 -17.59
C ASN A 440 28.31 -14.46 -17.16
N VAL A 441 27.25 -13.68 -17.26
CA VAL A 441 25.89 -14.04 -16.85
C VAL A 441 25.11 -14.47 -18.08
N ASN A 442 24.63 -15.72 -18.12
CA ASN A 442 23.89 -16.24 -19.26
C ASN A 442 22.42 -16.45 -18.90
N THR A 443 21.53 -15.75 -19.57
CA THR A 443 20.10 -15.72 -19.26
C THR A 443 19.29 -16.37 -20.38
N SER A 444 18.21 -17.07 -20.03
CA SER A 444 17.32 -17.70 -21.02
C SER A 444 16.43 -16.70 -21.77
N GLN A 445 16.19 -15.53 -21.18
CA GLN A 445 15.32 -14.49 -21.74
C GLN A 445 15.77 -13.11 -21.27
N ALA A 446 15.30 -12.08 -21.97
CA ALA A 446 15.52 -10.69 -21.56
C ALA A 446 14.50 -10.30 -20.49
N GLY A 447 14.89 -9.38 -19.62
CA GLY A 447 14.02 -8.82 -18.58
C GLY A 447 14.79 -8.44 -17.33
N TYR A 448 14.06 -8.28 -16.23
CA TYR A 448 14.60 -7.89 -14.94
C TYR A 448 14.96 -9.12 -14.11
N TYR A 449 16.17 -9.07 -13.54
CA TYR A 449 16.76 -10.11 -12.72
C TYR A 449 17.13 -9.53 -11.37
N ILE A 450 16.91 -10.30 -10.30
CA ILE A 450 17.61 -10.04 -9.04
C ILE A 450 19.05 -10.50 -9.24
N VAL A 451 20.02 -9.60 -9.02
CA VAL A 451 21.45 -9.91 -9.03
C VAL A 451 22.03 -9.51 -7.68
N ASN A 452 22.71 -10.46 -7.04
CA ASN A 452 23.30 -10.35 -5.71
C ASN A 452 24.79 -10.64 -5.84
N PHE A 453 25.66 -9.79 -5.29
CA PHE A 453 27.06 -10.14 -5.13
C PHE A 453 27.45 -10.19 -3.65
N ARG A 454 28.16 -11.27 -3.30
CA ARG A 454 28.67 -11.52 -1.95
C ARG A 454 30.08 -10.95 -1.82
N TYR A 455 30.29 -10.11 -0.81
CA TYR A 455 31.55 -9.41 -0.61
C TYR A 455 31.92 -9.27 0.87
N ALA A 456 33.16 -8.88 1.12
CA ALA A 456 33.64 -8.44 2.41
C ALA A 456 34.53 -7.21 2.26
N ASN A 457 34.50 -6.31 3.23
CA ASN A 457 35.39 -5.16 3.32
C ASN A 457 36.06 -5.15 4.71
N THR A 458 37.38 -5.33 4.75
CA THR A 458 38.15 -5.32 6.01
C THR A 458 38.60 -3.92 6.42
N SER A 459 38.35 -2.89 5.61
CA SER A 459 38.67 -1.51 5.94
C SER A 459 37.61 -0.95 6.88
N ALA A 460 38.05 -0.41 8.02
CA ALA A 460 37.16 0.32 8.95
C ALA A 460 36.55 1.59 8.32
N THR A 461 37.08 2.06 7.18
CA THR A 461 36.47 3.09 6.35
C THR A 461 35.69 2.46 5.20
N GLU A 462 34.44 2.87 5.03
CA GLU A 462 33.61 2.46 3.89
C GLU A 462 34.24 2.94 2.57
N GLY A 463 34.35 2.01 1.62
CA GLY A 463 34.81 2.31 0.26
C GLY A 463 33.65 2.33 -0.72
N THR A 464 33.96 2.48 -2.00
CA THR A 464 32.94 2.44 -3.06
C THR A 464 33.42 1.62 -4.24
N VAL A 465 32.49 0.99 -4.94
CA VAL A 465 32.75 0.31 -6.21
C VAL A 465 31.62 0.59 -7.19
N SER A 466 31.88 0.36 -8.47
CA SER A 466 30.89 0.59 -9.51
C SER A 466 30.49 -0.73 -10.17
N VAL A 467 29.19 -0.86 -10.41
CA VAL A 467 28.58 -2.00 -11.11
C VAL A 467 28.37 -1.62 -12.57
N TYR A 468 28.79 -2.49 -13.49
CA TYR A 468 28.55 -2.34 -14.92
C TYR A 468 27.83 -3.55 -15.48
N VAL A 469 26.85 -3.32 -16.35
CA VAL A 469 26.17 -4.35 -17.13
C VAL A 469 26.43 -4.08 -18.60
N ASN A 470 26.95 -5.07 -19.31
CA ASN A 470 27.27 -4.99 -20.74
C ASN A 470 28.12 -3.75 -21.10
N GLY A 471 29.07 -3.41 -20.23
CA GLY A 471 29.97 -2.27 -20.40
C GLY A 471 29.40 -0.91 -19.96
N SER A 472 28.11 -0.80 -19.65
CA SER A 472 27.46 0.44 -19.19
C SER A 472 27.38 0.48 -17.67
N ARG A 473 27.80 1.58 -17.03
CA ARG A 473 27.69 1.72 -15.57
C ARG A 473 26.21 1.76 -15.19
N GLN A 474 25.86 1.01 -14.15
CA GLN A 474 24.50 0.97 -13.64
C GLN A 474 24.37 1.82 -12.38
N THR A 475 25.37 1.78 -11.51
CA THR A 475 25.35 2.48 -10.23
C THR A 475 26.75 2.48 -9.61
N ARG A 476 26.98 3.43 -8.69
CA ARG A 476 28.09 3.45 -7.74
C ARG A 476 27.56 3.02 -6.38
N VAL A 477 28.11 1.96 -5.81
CA VAL A 477 27.63 1.35 -4.56
C VAL A 477 28.63 1.54 -3.42
N GLY A 478 28.10 1.65 -2.20
CA GLY A 478 28.89 1.60 -0.97
C GLY A 478 29.40 0.19 -0.71
N ALA A 479 30.62 0.07 -0.18
CA ALA A 479 31.18 -1.17 0.32
C ALA A 479 31.29 -1.08 1.84
N THR A 480 30.26 -1.55 2.54
CA THR A 480 30.13 -1.53 4.00
C THR A 480 31.25 -2.32 4.65
N TYR A 481 31.81 -1.81 5.75
CA TYR A 481 32.77 -2.55 6.58
C TYR A 481 32.13 -3.82 7.16
N THR A 482 32.72 -5.00 6.93
CA THR A 482 32.09 -6.28 7.27
C THR A 482 32.76 -7.05 8.42
N GLU A 483 33.84 -6.56 9.03
CA GLU A 483 34.47 -7.25 10.19
C GLU A 483 33.71 -7.00 11.51
N GLN A 484 32.39 -6.89 11.42
CA GLN A 484 31.47 -6.73 12.53
C GLN A 484 30.94 -8.08 13.01
N TYR A 485 30.22 -8.09 14.15
CA TYR A 485 29.91 -9.31 14.89
C TYR A 485 28.97 -10.30 14.18
N TRP A 486 28.14 -9.86 13.24
CA TRP A 486 27.05 -10.67 12.66
C TRP A 486 27.43 -11.44 11.40
N SER A 487 28.26 -10.89 10.51
CA SER A 487 28.81 -11.64 9.39
C SER A 487 30.03 -10.96 8.79
N LYS A 488 31.11 -11.74 8.60
CA LYS A 488 32.35 -11.31 7.93
C LYS A 488 32.18 -11.06 6.43
N TRP A 489 31.06 -11.50 5.86
CA TRP A 489 30.67 -11.38 4.46
C TRP A 489 29.21 -10.94 4.37
N THR A 490 28.90 -10.05 3.45
CA THR A 490 27.53 -9.56 3.22
C THR A 490 27.20 -9.60 1.74
N GLU A 491 25.97 -9.32 1.41
CA GLU A 491 25.42 -9.34 0.07
C GLU A 491 24.85 -7.97 -0.29
N ASP A 492 25.08 -7.49 -1.51
CA ASP A 492 24.32 -6.38 -2.11
C ASP A 492 23.49 -6.96 -3.25
N ALA A 493 22.16 -6.93 -3.08
CA ALA A 493 21.20 -7.52 -3.99
C ALA A 493 20.24 -6.45 -4.51
N ARG A 494 20.24 -6.25 -5.83
CA ARG A 494 19.40 -5.27 -6.53
C ARG A 494 18.78 -5.88 -7.78
N VAL A 495 17.90 -5.12 -8.42
CA VAL A 495 17.28 -5.50 -9.68
C VAL A 495 18.01 -4.86 -10.85
N TYR A 496 18.37 -5.66 -11.85
CA TYR A 496 19.00 -5.20 -13.09
C TYR A 496 18.30 -5.78 -14.31
N TYR A 497 18.25 -5.01 -15.39
CA TYR A 497 17.83 -5.52 -16.70
C TYR A 497 18.98 -6.28 -17.36
N LEU A 498 18.72 -7.50 -17.83
CA LEU A 498 19.66 -8.32 -18.59
C LEU A 498 19.05 -8.67 -19.95
N ASN A 499 19.88 -8.69 -20.99
CA ASN A 499 19.51 -9.17 -22.32
C ASN A 499 19.35 -10.69 -22.30
N ALA A 500 18.65 -11.27 -23.27
CA ALA A 500 18.67 -12.73 -23.47
C ALA A 500 20.08 -13.17 -23.93
N GLY A 501 20.55 -14.31 -23.42
CA GLY A 501 21.87 -14.85 -23.73
C GLY A 501 22.97 -14.28 -22.86
N SER A 502 24.15 -14.05 -23.44
CA SER A 502 25.35 -13.66 -22.69
C SER A 502 25.33 -12.17 -22.33
N ASN A 503 25.56 -11.89 -21.05
CA ASN A 503 25.75 -10.58 -20.48
C ASN A 503 27.07 -10.54 -19.69
N THR A 504 27.73 -9.38 -19.64
CA THR A 504 28.86 -9.15 -18.73
C THR A 504 28.39 -8.34 -17.53
N PHE A 505 28.76 -8.76 -16.32
CA PHE A 505 28.51 -8.03 -15.09
C PHE A 505 29.85 -7.73 -14.40
N ASP A 506 30.27 -6.48 -14.36
CA ASP A 506 31.53 -6.07 -13.74
C ASP A 506 31.29 -5.43 -12.38
N ILE A 507 32.09 -5.82 -11.40
CA ILE A 507 32.25 -5.09 -10.14
C ILE A 507 33.68 -4.60 -10.12
N LYS A 508 33.89 -3.29 -10.27
CA LYS A 508 35.24 -2.72 -10.41
C LYS A 508 35.34 -1.31 -9.84
N LEU A 509 36.56 -0.89 -9.56
CA LEU A 509 36.85 0.51 -9.21
C LEU A 509 36.76 1.39 -10.44
N ALA A 510 35.83 2.34 -10.45
CA ALA A 510 35.89 3.48 -11.35
C ALA A 510 36.94 4.50 -10.85
N ALA A 511 37.30 5.47 -11.70
CA ALA A 511 38.23 6.53 -11.29
C ALA A 511 37.67 7.41 -10.15
N SER A 512 36.34 7.51 -10.06
CA SER A 512 35.59 8.21 -9.01
C SER A 512 35.48 7.44 -7.70
N ASP A 513 35.86 6.16 -7.70
CA ASP A 513 35.65 5.27 -6.56
C ASP A 513 36.84 5.32 -5.60
N SER A 514 36.54 5.06 -4.33
CA SER A 514 37.53 4.93 -3.27
C SER A 514 37.83 3.46 -3.06
N SER A 515 39.10 3.06 -3.19
CA SER A 515 39.57 1.68 -2.99
C SER A 515 39.19 1.17 -1.59
N PRO A 516 38.26 0.21 -1.47
CA PRO A 516 38.05 -0.52 -0.22
C PRO A 516 39.07 -1.66 -0.14
N SER A 517 39.34 -2.17 1.06
CA SER A 517 39.94 -3.50 1.24
C SER A 517 38.91 -4.57 0.89
N LEU A 518 38.48 -4.60 -0.37
CA LEU A 518 37.36 -5.38 -0.87
C LEU A 518 37.78 -6.79 -1.28
N TYR A 519 36.91 -7.73 -0.93
CA TYR A 519 36.96 -9.12 -1.34
C TYR A 519 35.61 -9.48 -1.96
N VAL A 520 35.57 -9.94 -3.21
CA VAL A 520 34.35 -10.39 -3.88
C VAL A 520 34.39 -11.91 -4.01
N ASP A 521 33.37 -12.59 -3.49
CA ASP A 521 33.32 -14.05 -3.38
C ASP A 521 32.49 -14.68 -4.48
N SER A 522 31.26 -14.21 -4.69
CA SER A 522 30.38 -14.78 -5.71
C SER A 522 29.32 -13.80 -6.20
N LEU A 523 28.74 -14.10 -7.36
CA LEU A 523 27.58 -13.41 -7.91
C LEU A 523 26.46 -14.42 -8.14
N SER A 524 25.27 -14.13 -7.64
CA SER A 524 24.07 -14.92 -7.85
C SER A 524 23.02 -14.13 -8.62
N TYR A 525 22.26 -14.80 -9.49
CA TYR A 525 21.16 -14.18 -10.23
C TYR A 525 19.97 -15.10 -10.44
N ALA A 526 18.76 -14.51 -10.51
CA ALA A 526 17.51 -15.19 -10.83
C ALA A 526 16.54 -14.23 -11.54
N PHE A 527 15.75 -14.76 -12.48
CA PHE A 527 14.75 -13.96 -13.20
C PHE A 527 13.66 -13.47 -12.25
N LEU A 528 13.29 -12.20 -12.34
CA LEU A 528 12.19 -11.62 -11.58
C LEU A 528 10.92 -11.60 -12.45
N GLN A 529 10.99 -10.85 -13.55
CA GLN A 529 9.91 -10.66 -14.51
C GLN A 529 10.38 -9.91 -15.78
N SER A 530 9.51 -9.83 -16.79
CA SER A 530 9.85 -9.25 -18.11
C SER A 530 9.78 -7.73 -18.14
N ASP A 531 8.89 -7.14 -17.35
CA ASP A 531 8.56 -5.73 -17.27
C ASP A 531 9.16 -5.06 -16.04
N ASP A 532 9.27 -3.73 -16.05
CA ASP A 532 9.82 -2.96 -14.93
C ASP A 532 9.03 -3.29 -13.65
N PRO A 533 9.68 -3.79 -12.58
CA PRO A 533 8.99 -4.05 -11.31
C PRO A 533 8.64 -2.78 -10.55
N ASP A 534 9.18 -1.64 -10.94
CA ASP A 534 8.74 -0.33 -10.50
C ASP A 534 7.68 0.27 -11.41
N THR A 535 7.04 1.35 -10.95
CA THR A 535 5.97 2.04 -11.67
C THR A 535 6.36 2.33 -13.11
N ALA A 536 5.69 1.69 -14.07
CA ALA A 536 6.12 1.73 -15.47
C ALA A 536 6.18 3.17 -16.01
N GLY A 537 7.36 3.56 -16.51
CA GLY A 537 7.63 4.90 -17.03
C GLY A 537 8.97 4.99 -17.74
N THR A 538 9.25 6.14 -18.33
CA THR A 538 10.49 6.38 -19.09
C THR A 538 11.48 7.18 -18.26
N TYR A 539 12.69 6.64 -18.09
CA TYR A 539 13.81 7.29 -17.41
C TYR A 539 14.57 8.22 -18.36
N TYR A 540 14.97 9.39 -17.85
CA TYR A 540 15.86 10.32 -18.51
C TYR A 540 16.98 10.71 -17.54
N GLN A 541 18.18 10.24 -17.85
CA GLN A 541 19.37 10.46 -17.02
C GLN A 541 19.82 11.92 -17.04
N ALA A 542 20.09 12.49 -15.87
CA ALA A 542 20.42 13.91 -15.75
C ALA A 542 21.84 14.22 -16.24
N GLU A 543 22.77 13.27 -16.13
CA GLU A 543 24.09 13.39 -16.75
C GLU A 543 24.06 13.45 -18.28
N ASN A 544 22.95 13.02 -18.90
CA ASN A 544 22.69 13.13 -20.34
C ASN A 544 21.80 14.34 -20.69
N ALA A 545 21.37 15.14 -19.71
CA ALA A 545 20.59 16.34 -19.94
C ALA A 545 21.45 17.44 -20.59
N THR A 546 20.80 18.37 -21.30
CA THR A 546 21.46 19.60 -21.75
C THR A 546 21.65 20.52 -20.55
N LEU A 547 22.89 20.72 -20.12
CA LEU A 547 23.25 21.54 -18.96
C LEU A 547 23.55 22.98 -19.39
N SER A 548 23.10 23.96 -18.60
CA SER A 548 23.35 25.39 -18.85
C SER A 548 23.55 26.18 -17.56
N GLY A 549 23.96 27.45 -17.68
CA GLY A 549 24.05 28.40 -16.56
C GLY A 549 25.00 27.99 -15.44
N GLY A 550 26.02 27.17 -15.76
CA GLY A 550 27.01 26.69 -14.80
C GLY A 550 26.72 25.30 -14.21
N ALA A 551 25.63 24.64 -14.61
CA ALA A 551 25.38 23.24 -14.25
C ALA A 551 26.47 22.32 -14.86
N THR A 552 26.91 21.32 -14.09
CA THR A 552 27.94 20.36 -14.50
C THR A 552 27.48 18.93 -14.24
N THR A 553 28.14 17.94 -14.80
CA THR A 553 27.97 16.55 -14.36
C THR A 553 28.89 16.23 -13.18
N GLY A 554 28.58 15.17 -12.42
CA GLY A 554 29.45 14.61 -11.39
C GLY A 554 29.13 13.14 -11.12
N ASP A 555 30.02 12.44 -10.44
CA ASP A 555 29.90 10.99 -10.22
C ASP A 555 30.51 10.48 -8.89
N ASN A 556 31.05 11.37 -8.05
CA ASN A 556 31.85 11.00 -6.87
C ASN A 556 31.32 11.54 -5.54
N GLN A 557 30.42 12.53 -5.56
CA GLN A 557 29.95 13.22 -4.34
C GLN A 557 28.74 12.55 -3.69
N ILE A 558 28.00 11.75 -4.46
CA ILE A 558 26.88 10.91 -4.02
C ILE A 558 27.08 9.49 -4.53
N ILE A 559 26.34 8.54 -3.98
CA ILE A 559 26.31 7.13 -4.44
C ILE A 559 24.85 6.66 -4.57
N ASN A 560 24.66 5.45 -5.08
CA ASN A 560 23.37 4.86 -5.43
C ASN A 560 22.56 5.62 -6.50
N TYR A 561 23.19 6.57 -7.22
CA TYR A 561 22.61 7.16 -8.43
C TYR A 561 22.51 6.12 -9.54
N LYS A 562 21.58 6.31 -10.48
CA LYS A 562 21.40 5.39 -11.61
C LYS A 562 22.17 5.89 -12.81
N GLY A 563 22.94 5.01 -13.44
CA GLY A 563 23.69 5.34 -14.66
C GLY A 563 25.12 5.74 -14.39
N ASP A 564 25.62 6.68 -15.19
CA ASP A 564 27.05 7.05 -15.25
C ASP A 564 27.38 8.21 -14.30
N GLY A 565 26.39 8.99 -13.86
CA GLY A 565 26.58 10.12 -12.96
C GLY A 565 25.28 10.82 -12.58
N TYR A 566 25.37 12.12 -12.33
CA TYR A 566 24.25 13.02 -12.00
C TYR A 566 24.53 14.42 -12.56
N ALA A 567 23.49 15.25 -12.67
CA ALA A 567 23.63 16.69 -12.91
C ALA A 567 23.76 17.45 -11.59
N LYS A 568 24.69 18.38 -11.53
CA LYS A 568 24.91 19.31 -10.43
C LYS A 568 24.40 20.69 -10.82
N VAL A 569 23.32 21.11 -10.18
CA VAL A 569 22.65 22.40 -10.37
C VAL A 569 22.96 23.25 -9.13
N ARG A 570 23.79 24.28 -9.24
CA ARG A 570 24.44 24.92 -8.08
C ARG A 570 24.16 26.42 -7.96
N THR A 571 24.13 27.16 -9.06
CA THR A 571 24.04 28.63 -9.06
C THR A 571 22.71 29.10 -9.61
N ALA A 572 22.24 30.27 -9.19
CA ALA A 572 21.08 30.90 -9.83
C ALA A 572 21.28 30.99 -11.35
N GLY A 573 20.30 30.53 -12.12
CA GLY A 573 20.34 30.40 -13.57
C GLY A 573 20.94 29.09 -14.10
N SER A 574 21.53 28.24 -13.26
CA SER A 574 21.96 26.90 -13.67
C SER A 574 20.77 25.98 -13.90
N ALA A 575 20.85 25.11 -14.91
CA ALA A 575 19.72 24.26 -15.29
C ALA A 575 20.14 22.93 -15.94
N ALA A 576 19.27 21.93 -15.77
CA ALA A 576 19.31 20.67 -16.50
C ALA A 576 18.03 20.53 -17.34
N GLN A 577 18.17 20.44 -18.67
CA GLN A 577 17.05 20.27 -19.61
C GLN A 577 17.04 18.88 -20.23
N PHE A 578 15.90 18.21 -20.09
CA PHE A 578 15.59 16.88 -20.58
C PHE A 578 14.72 16.97 -21.84
N ASN A 579 15.04 16.18 -22.85
CA ASN A 579 14.19 16.01 -24.03
C ASN A 579 13.33 14.76 -23.81
N VAL A 580 12.03 14.98 -23.64
CA VAL A 580 11.06 13.95 -23.27
C VAL A 580 10.15 13.67 -24.45
N ASN A 581 9.72 12.42 -24.62
CA ASN A 581 8.80 12.04 -25.68
C ASN A 581 7.67 11.19 -25.08
N VAL A 582 6.42 11.60 -25.31
CA VAL A 582 5.24 10.88 -24.78
C VAL A 582 4.24 10.56 -25.89
N PRO A 583 3.49 9.45 -25.78
CA PRO A 583 2.61 9.01 -26.86
C PRO A 583 1.31 9.81 -26.98
N LEU A 584 0.85 10.47 -25.91
CA LEU A 584 -0.45 11.15 -25.86
C LEU A 584 -0.32 12.50 -25.15
N THR A 585 -1.16 13.46 -25.55
CA THR A 585 -1.31 14.72 -24.81
C THR A 585 -2.18 14.47 -23.59
N LYS A 586 -1.61 14.55 -22.39
CA LYS A 586 -2.32 14.41 -21.11
C LYS A 586 -1.43 14.76 -19.92
N GLU A 587 -1.98 14.61 -18.72
CA GLU A 587 -1.22 14.64 -17.48
C GLU A 587 -0.36 13.38 -17.29
N TYR A 588 0.85 13.61 -16.81
CA TYR A 588 1.83 12.61 -16.43
C TYR A 588 2.35 12.91 -15.02
N LYS A 589 2.76 11.86 -14.32
CA LYS A 589 3.54 11.98 -13.08
C LYS A 589 5.02 12.09 -13.43
N LEU A 590 5.65 13.16 -12.98
CA LEU A 590 7.08 13.42 -13.09
C LEU A 590 7.76 13.10 -11.76
N TYR A 591 8.53 12.02 -11.74
CA TYR A 591 9.38 11.65 -10.62
C TYR A 591 10.75 12.29 -10.84
N ILE A 592 11.23 13.08 -9.90
CA ILE A 592 12.52 13.76 -9.93
C ILE A 592 13.38 13.13 -8.85
N ARG A 593 14.39 12.34 -9.23
CA ARG A 593 15.34 11.75 -8.28
C ARG A 593 16.45 12.76 -8.02
N TYR A 594 16.68 13.13 -6.77
CA TYR A 594 17.61 14.19 -6.41
C TYR A 594 18.24 14.01 -5.03
N SER A 595 19.30 14.77 -4.75
CA SER A 595 19.92 14.92 -3.44
C SER A 595 20.25 16.39 -3.23
N TYR A 596 19.98 16.96 -2.05
CA TYR A 596 20.15 18.39 -1.80
C TYR A 596 20.56 18.69 -0.35
N GLY A 597 21.66 19.44 -0.17
CA GLY A 597 22.13 19.91 1.15
C GLY A 597 23.20 19.04 1.81
N SER A 598 23.75 19.51 2.95
CA SER A 598 24.86 18.89 3.69
C SER A 598 24.58 18.60 5.18
N GLY A 599 23.31 18.53 5.59
CA GLY A 599 22.92 18.38 6.99
C GLY A 599 22.49 19.70 7.63
N GLU A 600 21.41 19.60 8.42
CA GLU A 600 20.57 20.66 9.00
C GLU A 600 19.87 21.61 8.02
N HIS A 601 18.56 21.73 8.23
CA HIS A 601 17.55 22.43 7.44
C HIS A 601 18.01 23.79 6.91
N SER A 602 18.53 23.79 5.68
CA SER A 602 18.76 25.02 4.91
C SER A 602 17.51 25.39 4.12
N THR A 603 17.29 26.68 3.92
CA THR A 603 16.17 27.23 3.16
C THR A 603 16.05 26.54 1.80
N LEU A 604 14.85 26.03 1.51
CA LEU A 604 14.50 25.22 0.34
C LEU A 604 14.92 25.93 -0.97
N PRO A 605 15.53 25.22 -1.94
CA PRO A 605 15.87 25.82 -3.21
C PRO A 605 14.56 26.02 -3.99
N ASN A 606 14.38 27.22 -4.51
CA ASN A 606 13.29 27.52 -5.43
C ASN A 606 13.72 26.99 -6.80
N ILE A 607 13.31 25.77 -7.16
CA ILE A 607 13.63 25.17 -8.47
C ILE A 607 12.47 25.47 -9.42
N ALA A 608 12.71 26.23 -10.48
CA ALA A 608 11.74 26.37 -11.55
C ALA A 608 11.66 25.07 -12.35
N LEU A 609 10.45 24.55 -12.45
CA LEU A 609 10.08 23.48 -13.36
C LEU A 609 9.47 24.12 -14.61
N ASN A 610 10.21 24.08 -15.71
CA ASN A 610 9.75 24.56 -17.01
C ASN A 610 9.39 23.36 -17.92
N VAL A 611 8.27 23.46 -18.64
CA VAL A 611 7.88 22.52 -19.68
C VAL A 611 7.74 23.29 -20.98
N ASN A 612 8.39 22.84 -22.05
CA ASN A 612 8.38 23.50 -23.37
C ASN A 612 8.72 25.00 -23.29
N ALA A 613 9.80 25.31 -22.57
CA ALA A 613 10.29 26.67 -22.27
C ALA A 613 9.33 27.56 -21.45
N SER A 614 8.18 27.05 -21.03
CA SER A 614 7.22 27.76 -20.18
C SER A 614 7.36 27.30 -18.74
N LYS A 615 7.47 28.25 -17.81
CA LYS A 615 7.50 27.93 -16.38
C LYS A 615 6.14 27.40 -15.95
N VAL A 616 6.12 26.15 -15.48
CA VAL A 616 4.91 25.51 -14.93
C VAL A 616 4.72 25.99 -13.50
N LYS A 617 5.75 25.79 -12.66
CA LYS A 617 5.75 26.24 -11.27
C LYS A 617 7.16 26.25 -10.70
N ASN A 618 7.27 26.73 -9.48
CA ASN A 618 8.41 26.42 -8.64
C ASN A 618 8.12 25.17 -7.82
N ILE A 619 9.06 24.23 -7.81
CA ILE A 619 9.02 23.04 -6.98
C ILE A 619 9.92 23.23 -5.77
N ARG A 620 9.46 22.74 -4.63
CA ARG A 620 10.24 22.67 -3.40
C ARG A 620 10.83 21.28 -3.25
N LEU A 621 12.14 21.23 -3.08
CA LEU A 621 12.87 20.00 -2.82
C LEU A 621 13.29 19.97 -1.35
N GLY A 622 12.88 18.94 -0.61
CA GLY A 622 13.29 18.74 0.78
C GLY A 622 14.81 18.56 0.90
N THR A 623 15.39 19.02 2.01
CA THR A 623 16.81 18.82 2.33
C THR A 623 17.08 17.37 2.71
N THR A 624 18.15 16.81 2.14
CA THR A 624 18.58 15.43 2.40
C THR A 624 19.79 15.45 3.34
N MET A 625 19.74 14.72 4.44
CA MET A 625 20.92 14.51 5.27
C MET A 625 21.97 13.69 4.52
N SER A 626 23.26 13.98 4.73
CA SER A 626 24.39 13.21 4.20
C SER A 626 24.35 12.97 2.67
N LYS A 627 23.67 13.85 1.91
CA LYS A 627 23.47 13.73 0.45
C LYS A 627 22.73 12.46 -0.01
N LYS A 628 21.80 11.95 0.78
CA LYS A 628 20.87 10.86 0.39
C LYS A 628 20.07 11.21 -0.87
N LEU A 629 19.77 10.22 -1.71
CA LEU A 629 18.93 10.39 -2.89
C LEU A 629 17.45 10.20 -2.54
N GLU A 630 16.62 11.20 -2.83
CA GLU A 630 15.17 11.23 -2.69
C GLU A 630 14.45 11.29 -4.02
N THR A 631 13.11 11.17 -3.97
CA THR A 631 12.25 11.40 -5.13
C THR A 631 11.20 12.46 -4.82
N LYS A 632 11.09 13.52 -5.62
CA LYS A 632 9.92 14.42 -5.63
C LYS A 632 8.99 14.00 -6.76
N VAL A 633 7.69 13.91 -6.50
CA VAL A 633 6.69 13.58 -7.52
C VAL A 633 5.83 14.80 -7.82
N GLU A 634 5.72 15.15 -9.09
CA GLU A 634 4.91 16.26 -9.60
C GLU A 634 3.91 15.77 -10.65
N THR A 635 2.81 16.49 -10.83
CA THR A 635 1.92 16.30 -11.99
C THR A 635 2.21 17.38 -13.02
N ILE A 636 2.41 16.98 -14.28
CA ILE A 636 2.66 17.88 -15.40
C ILE A 636 1.84 17.47 -16.62
N THR A 637 1.40 18.43 -17.42
CA THR A 637 0.81 18.16 -18.74
C THR A 637 1.91 18.12 -19.80
N LEU A 638 1.96 17.06 -20.59
CA LEU A 638 2.86 16.92 -21.73
C LEU A 638 2.05 16.78 -23.02
N LEU A 639 2.57 17.32 -24.12
CA LEU A 639 1.97 17.17 -25.45
C LEU A 639 2.42 15.85 -26.09
N ALA A 640 1.59 15.22 -26.91
CA ALA A 640 2.01 14.07 -27.71
C ALA A 640 3.23 14.43 -28.57
N GLY A 641 4.24 13.56 -28.56
CA GLY A 641 5.53 13.80 -29.21
C GLY A 641 6.57 14.41 -28.27
N SER A 642 7.50 15.18 -28.86
CA SER A 642 8.66 15.73 -28.16
C SER A 642 8.28 16.93 -27.31
N ASN A 643 8.78 16.94 -26.07
CA ASN A 643 8.68 18.02 -25.10
C ASN A 643 10.06 18.30 -24.50
N THR A 644 10.22 19.46 -23.90
CA THR A 644 11.35 19.73 -23.00
C THR A 644 10.85 19.86 -21.56
N ILE A 645 11.60 19.29 -20.63
CA ILE A 645 11.42 19.52 -19.18
C ILE A 645 12.73 20.10 -18.68
N GLN A 646 12.70 21.23 -17.98
CA GLN A 646 13.90 21.86 -17.44
C GLN A 646 13.73 22.13 -15.95
N LEU A 647 14.75 21.74 -15.18
CA LEU A 647 14.90 22.07 -13.78
C LEU A 647 15.95 23.17 -13.66
N SER A 648 15.54 24.35 -13.21
CA SER A 648 16.40 25.54 -13.13
C SER A 648 16.47 26.06 -11.70
N ALA A 649 17.67 26.39 -11.21
CA ALA A 649 17.80 27.08 -9.93
C ALA A 649 17.45 28.57 -10.08
N ASP A 650 16.33 29.03 -9.50
CA ASP A 650 15.87 30.42 -9.62
C ASP A 650 16.52 31.37 -8.60
N SER A 651 16.91 30.87 -7.43
CA SER A 651 17.58 31.66 -6.39
C SER A 651 18.61 30.81 -5.65
N ASP A 652 19.78 31.41 -5.37
CA ASP A 652 20.92 30.76 -4.74
C ASP A 652 20.70 30.62 -3.21
N SER A 653 21.02 29.45 -2.66
CA SER A 653 21.11 29.20 -1.21
C SER A 653 22.42 28.48 -0.83
N GLY A 654 23.41 28.44 -1.73
CA GLY A 654 24.78 28.00 -1.42
C GLY A 654 25.03 26.49 -1.34
N ASN A 655 23.99 25.65 -1.49
CA ASN A 655 24.08 24.19 -1.44
C ASN A 655 24.01 23.54 -2.83
N ASP A 656 24.67 22.39 -2.98
CA ASP A 656 24.64 21.61 -4.22
C ASP A 656 23.31 20.84 -4.34
N LEU A 657 22.57 21.04 -5.44
CA LEU A 657 21.50 20.13 -5.88
C LEU A 657 22.08 19.13 -6.88
N PHE A 658 21.99 17.85 -6.54
CA PHE A 658 22.34 16.73 -7.40
C PHE A 658 21.04 16.14 -7.96
N VAL A 659 20.80 16.24 -9.25
CA VAL A 659 19.68 15.57 -9.93
C VAL A 659 20.24 14.30 -10.57
N ASP A 660 19.67 13.15 -10.23
CA ASP A 660 20.06 11.84 -10.75
C ASP A 660 19.32 11.55 -12.07
N TYR A 661 17.99 11.49 -12.02
CA TYR A 661 17.16 11.32 -13.21
C TYR A 661 15.79 11.96 -13.04
N ILE A 662 15.08 12.11 -14.16
CA ILE A 662 13.62 12.23 -14.15
C ILE A 662 12.98 10.96 -14.72
N LYS A 663 11.86 10.52 -14.14
CA LYS A 663 11.03 9.43 -14.68
C LYS A 663 9.64 9.97 -14.97
N VAL A 664 9.18 9.79 -16.21
CA VAL A 664 7.85 10.21 -16.67
C VAL A 664 6.94 8.99 -16.68
N VAL A 665 5.86 9.05 -15.91
CA VAL A 665 4.96 7.94 -15.63
C VAL A 665 3.54 8.33 -16.02
N ASP A 666 2.86 7.44 -16.73
CA ASP A 666 1.42 7.54 -16.97
C ASP A 666 0.66 7.25 -15.66
N PRO A 667 -0.23 8.13 -15.18
CA PRO A 667 -0.94 7.90 -13.92
C PRO A 667 -1.74 6.59 -13.91
N THR A 668 -2.14 6.06 -15.07
CA THR A 668 -2.82 4.76 -15.16
C THR A 668 -1.94 3.57 -14.81
N ASN A 669 -0.61 3.76 -14.77
CA ASN A 669 0.35 2.74 -14.37
C ASN A 669 0.60 2.73 -12.86
N ILE A 670 0.00 3.66 -12.11
CA ILE A 670 0.09 3.71 -10.65
C ILE A 670 -1.01 2.82 -10.07
N PRO A 671 -0.67 1.88 -9.16
CA PRO A 671 -1.65 1.06 -8.47
C PRO A 671 -2.68 1.90 -7.71
N ALA A 672 -3.93 1.46 -7.67
CA ALA A 672 -4.95 2.09 -6.85
C ALA A 672 -4.68 1.86 -5.35
N PRO A 673 -5.00 2.83 -4.47
CA PRO A 673 -4.87 2.64 -3.02
C PRO A 673 -5.89 1.61 -2.48
N PRO A 674 -5.60 0.96 -1.34
CA PRO A 674 -6.60 0.21 -0.59
C PRO A 674 -7.83 1.09 -0.24
N GLU A 675 -9.04 0.52 -0.29
CA GLU A 675 -10.29 1.26 -0.02
C GLU A 675 -10.29 1.94 1.37
N MET A 676 -10.59 3.25 1.42
CA MET A 676 -10.68 4.03 2.68
C MET A 676 -12.13 4.20 3.15
N TRP A 677 -12.44 3.81 4.40
CA TRP A 677 -13.77 3.95 5.02
C TRP A 677 -13.68 4.76 6.34
N THR A 678 -14.48 5.81 6.48
CA THR A 678 -14.61 6.67 7.66
C THR A 678 -15.69 6.16 8.60
N PRO A 679 -15.40 5.85 9.87
CA PRO A 679 -16.39 5.33 10.81
C PRO A 679 -17.25 6.43 11.46
N VAL A 680 -18.48 6.09 11.86
CA VAL A 680 -19.50 6.96 12.49
C VAL A 680 -20.18 6.22 13.62
N ASP A 681 -19.93 6.67 14.84
CA ASP A 681 -20.37 6.05 16.10
C ASP A 681 -21.88 6.15 16.26
N ASP A 682 -22.49 5.05 16.66
CA ASP A 682 -23.94 4.91 16.84
C ASP A 682 -24.47 5.89 17.91
N SER A 683 -23.59 6.33 18.80
CA SER A 683 -23.84 7.32 19.86
C SER A 683 -23.22 8.70 19.63
N ALA A 684 -22.62 8.98 18.47
CA ALA A 684 -21.89 10.24 18.26
C ALA A 684 -22.79 11.48 18.38
N THR A 685 -22.27 12.57 18.96
CA THR A 685 -22.92 13.88 18.89
C THR A 685 -22.97 14.35 17.44
N GLY A 686 -24.18 14.49 16.88
CA GLY A 686 -24.37 14.73 15.44
C GLY A 686 -24.31 13.46 14.56
N GLY A 687 -24.35 12.27 15.19
CA GLY A 687 -24.36 10.96 14.58
C GLY A 687 -25.76 10.46 14.19
N PRO A 688 -25.95 9.12 14.16
CA PRO A 688 -27.23 8.51 13.81
C PRO A 688 -28.38 8.96 14.72
N THR A 689 -29.56 9.11 14.13
CA THR A 689 -30.80 9.42 14.85
C THR A 689 -31.70 8.20 14.90
N TYR A 690 -32.32 7.97 16.05
CA TYR A 690 -33.15 6.82 16.32
C TYR A 690 -34.60 7.24 16.49
N SER A 691 -35.52 6.43 15.94
CA SER A 691 -36.96 6.62 16.09
C SER A 691 -37.61 5.31 16.49
N GLY A 692 -38.50 5.38 17.48
CA GLY A 692 -39.06 4.22 18.16
C GLY A 692 -38.33 3.90 19.47
N ASN A 693 -38.44 2.65 19.93
CA ASN A 693 -37.96 2.21 21.24
C ASN A 693 -36.54 1.65 21.16
N TRP A 694 -35.59 2.50 20.74
CA TRP A 694 -34.17 2.14 20.75
C TRP A 694 -33.59 2.24 22.16
N ILE A 695 -32.85 1.20 22.54
CA ILE A 695 -32.18 1.12 23.83
C ILE A 695 -30.68 1.23 23.58
N SER A 696 -30.09 2.32 24.08
CA SER A 696 -28.65 2.42 24.20
C SER A 696 -28.17 1.50 25.33
N LYS A 697 -27.16 0.69 25.04
CA LYS A 697 -26.59 -0.26 25.99
C LYS A 697 -25.07 -0.16 25.94
N LYS A 698 -24.42 -0.22 27.10
CA LYS A 698 -22.98 -0.44 27.19
C LYS A 698 -22.68 -1.93 27.07
N ASP A 699 -21.83 -2.30 26.13
CA ASP A 699 -21.47 -3.69 25.86
C ASP A 699 -20.08 -3.75 25.21
N SER A 700 -19.16 -4.49 25.82
CA SER A 700 -17.73 -4.49 25.44
C SER A 700 -17.43 -5.19 24.11
N GLY A 701 -18.41 -5.89 23.53
CA GLY A 701 -18.31 -6.50 22.20
C GLY A 701 -18.52 -5.53 21.04
N TYR A 702 -18.91 -4.29 21.32
CA TYR A 702 -19.35 -3.27 20.36
C TYR A 702 -18.41 -2.06 20.34
N TRP A 703 -18.40 -1.30 19.24
CA TRP A 703 -17.49 -0.19 19.03
C TRP A 703 -17.80 0.92 20.04
N ARG A 704 -16.74 1.53 20.60
CA ARG A 704 -16.85 2.46 21.75
C ARG A 704 -17.65 1.89 22.93
N GLN A 705 -17.66 0.55 23.04
CA GLN A 705 -18.30 -0.22 24.11
C GLN A 705 -19.79 0.11 24.29
N ASN A 706 -20.46 0.48 23.20
CA ASN A 706 -21.85 0.82 23.23
C ASN A 706 -22.54 0.39 21.93
N LEU A 707 -23.85 0.22 22.00
CA LEU A 707 -24.70 -0.01 20.84
C LEU A 707 -26.07 0.58 21.10
N HIS A 708 -26.81 0.80 20.03
CA HIS A 708 -28.25 0.96 20.06
C HIS A 708 -28.91 -0.28 19.51
N HIS A 709 -29.91 -0.83 20.20
CA HIS A 709 -30.68 -1.95 19.69
C HIS A 709 -32.18 -1.75 19.86
N SER A 710 -32.94 -2.47 19.05
CA SER A 710 -34.39 -2.64 19.23
C SER A 710 -34.81 -4.07 18.87
N PHE A 711 -36.04 -4.39 19.23
CA PHE A 711 -36.75 -5.63 18.91
C PHE A 711 -38.09 -5.35 18.23
N THR A 712 -38.43 -4.07 18.02
CA THR A 712 -39.77 -3.64 17.62
C THR A 712 -39.76 -3.34 16.13
N GLY A 713 -40.52 -4.11 15.35
CA GLY A 713 -40.70 -3.82 13.93
C GLY A 713 -41.31 -2.42 13.74
N GLY A 714 -40.74 -1.66 12.80
CA GLY A 714 -41.08 -0.26 12.54
C GLY A 714 -40.08 0.74 13.13
N ASP A 715 -39.37 0.38 14.20
CA ASP A 715 -38.27 1.19 14.74
C ASP A 715 -37.17 1.35 13.70
N TYR A 716 -36.54 2.52 13.64
CA TYR A 716 -35.48 2.76 12.67
C TYR A 716 -34.38 3.67 13.20
N MET A 717 -33.18 3.46 12.66
CA MET A 717 -32.07 4.40 12.71
C MET A 717 -31.95 5.08 11.35
N GLN A 718 -31.56 6.35 11.33
CA GLN A 718 -31.13 7.01 10.10
C GLN A 718 -29.90 7.89 10.34
N TYR A 719 -29.03 7.96 9.33
CA TYR A 719 -27.84 8.81 9.35
C TYR A 719 -27.59 9.38 7.96
N THR A 720 -27.18 10.66 7.92
CA THR A 720 -26.79 11.31 6.68
C THR A 720 -25.27 11.42 6.61
N PHE A 721 -24.68 10.80 5.59
CA PHE A 721 -23.25 10.88 5.30
C PHE A 721 -23.04 11.63 3.99
N THR A 722 -21.89 12.25 3.79
CA THR A 722 -21.46 12.69 2.45
C THR A 722 -20.41 11.72 1.97
N GLY A 723 -20.71 10.92 0.95
CA GLY A 723 -19.83 9.81 0.58
C GLY A 723 -20.31 8.98 -0.60
N THR A 724 -19.40 8.28 -1.27
CA THR A 724 -19.66 7.37 -2.38
C THR A 724 -19.99 5.93 -1.96
N GLY A 725 -20.07 5.68 -0.66
CA GLY A 725 -20.54 4.41 -0.13
C GLY A 725 -20.77 4.46 1.37
N VAL A 726 -21.57 3.53 1.89
CA VAL A 726 -21.87 3.36 3.31
C VAL A 726 -21.95 1.88 3.69
N ARG A 727 -21.50 1.56 4.91
CA ARG A 727 -21.64 0.26 5.56
C ARG A 727 -22.39 0.41 6.87
N TRP A 728 -23.14 -0.63 7.21
CA TRP A 728 -23.71 -0.84 8.55
C TRP A 728 -22.90 -1.90 9.27
N ILE A 729 -22.44 -1.56 10.46
CA ILE A 729 -21.77 -2.47 11.38
C ILE A 729 -22.71 -2.77 12.56
N GLY A 730 -22.78 -4.03 12.93
CA GLY A 730 -23.56 -4.51 14.07
C GLY A 730 -23.22 -5.96 14.39
N ALA A 731 -24.11 -6.67 15.06
CA ALA A 731 -23.96 -8.08 15.35
C ALA A 731 -24.90 -8.96 14.53
N THR A 732 -24.48 -10.21 14.35
CA THR A 732 -25.38 -11.30 14.01
C THR A 732 -25.58 -12.20 15.23
N GLY A 733 -26.71 -12.89 15.35
CA GLY A 733 -26.93 -13.80 16.47
C GLY A 733 -28.22 -14.60 16.40
N ASN A 734 -28.37 -15.56 17.31
CA ASN A 734 -29.47 -16.53 17.26
C ASN A 734 -30.84 -15.95 17.63
N ASN A 735 -30.87 -14.72 18.14
CA ASN A 735 -32.06 -13.97 18.49
C ASN A 735 -32.26 -12.75 17.58
N HIS A 736 -31.52 -12.66 16.47
CA HIS A 736 -31.54 -11.49 15.59
C HIS A 736 -32.66 -11.55 14.53
N GLY A 737 -33.19 -10.37 14.20
CA GLY A 737 -34.29 -10.16 13.26
C GLY A 737 -33.84 -9.78 11.85
N LYS A 738 -34.78 -9.25 11.05
CA LYS A 738 -34.47 -8.65 9.75
C LYS A 738 -34.66 -7.14 9.80
N ALA A 739 -33.93 -6.42 8.98
CA ALA A 739 -34.09 -4.98 8.76
C ALA A 739 -34.09 -4.63 7.27
N ASP A 740 -34.94 -3.68 6.89
CA ASP A 740 -34.93 -3.05 5.59
C ASP A 740 -33.95 -1.87 5.61
N VAL A 741 -32.99 -1.87 4.69
CA VAL A 741 -32.04 -0.77 4.51
C VAL A 741 -32.47 0.06 3.30
N TYR A 742 -32.66 1.35 3.53
CA TYR A 742 -33.01 2.35 2.52
C TYR A 742 -31.82 3.28 2.32
N ILE A 743 -31.58 3.67 1.06
CA ILE A 743 -30.67 4.75 0.69
C ILE A 743 -31.53 5.85 0.07
N ASP A 744 -31.46 7.06 0.64
CA ASP A 744 -32.22 8.24 0.21
C ASP A 744 -33.73 8.00 0.14
N GLY A 745 -34.25 7.20 1.08
CA GLY A 745 -35.66 6.85 1.17
C GLY A 745 -36.12 5.76 0.20
N VAL A 746 -35.23 5.26 -0.66
CA VAL A 746 -35.50 4.12 -1.56
C VAL A 746 -35.01 2.83 -0.91
N LEU A 747 -35.86 1.79 -0.86
CA LEU A 747 -35.48 0.49 -0.33
C LEU A 747 -34.37 -0.10 -1.20
N ASP A 748 -33.22 -0.38 -0.60
CA ASP A 748 -32.07 -0.96 -1.29
C ASP A 748 -32.02 -2.48 -1.10
N GLN A 749 -32.01 -2.95 0.15
CA GLN A 749 -32.10 -4.38 0.45
C GLN A 749 -32.67 -4.68 1.83
N THR A 750 -33.25 -5.87 1.99
CA THR A 750 -33.58 -6.44 3.30
C THR A 750 -32.42 -7.31 3.78
N VAL A 751 -31.91 -7.03 4.97
CA VAL A 751 -30.81 -7.77 5.62
C VAL A 751 -31.37 -8.69 6.71
N ASP A 752 -30.98 -9.96 6.68
CA ASP A 752 -31.22 -10.92 7.76
C ASP A 752 -29.98 -11.01 8.65
N THR A 753 -30.06 -10.54 9.89
CA THR A 753 -28.91 -10.49 10.81
C THR A 753 -28.82 -11.75 11.67
N TYR A 754 -29.55 -12.82 11.32
CA TYR A 754 -29.47 -14.10 12.00
C TYR A 754 -28.14 -14.84 11.76
N SER A 755 -27.59 -15.39 12.83
CA SER A 755 -26.57 -16.46 12.80
C SER A 755 -26.77 -17.42 13.98
N TYR A 756 -26.27 -18.65 13.88
CA TYR A 756 -26.41 -19.63 14.97
C TYR A 756 -25.65 -19.20 16.25
N ASP A 757 -24.46 -18.64 16.08
CA ASP A 757 -23.66 -18.04 17.17
C ASP A 757 -23.71 -16.52 17.08
N THR A 758 -23.62 -15.82 18.21
CA THR A 758 -23.51 -14.36 18.21
C THR A 758 -22.11 -13.92 17.79
N LYS A 759 -22.03 -13.02 16.80
CA LYS A 759 -20.80 -12.40 16.32
C LYS A 759 -21.00 -10.89 16.27
N THR A 760 -20.20 -10.13 17.01
CA THR A 760 -20.23 -8.66 16.98
C THR A 760 -19.30 -8.12 15.88
N GLN A 761 -19.33 -6.81 15.60
CA GLN A 761 -18.46 -6.15 14.61
C GLN A 761 -18.59 -6.67 13.17
N GLN A 762 -19.76 -7.16 12.78
CA GLN A 762 -20.00 -7.66 11.44
C GLN A 762 -20.42 -6.53 10.50
N VAL A 763 -19.91 -6.55 9.26
CA VAL A 763 -20.46 -5.71 8.19
C VAL A 763 -21.77 -6.34 7.73
N LEU A 764 -22.89 -5.79 8.20
CA LEU A 764 -24.24 -6.31 7.93
C LEU A 764 -24.80 -5.82 6.58
N TYR A 765 -24.33 -4.67 6.11
CA TYR A 765 -24.74 -4.06 4.84
C TYR A 765 -23.58 -3.27 4.24
N THR A 766 -23.47 -3.26 2.90
CA THR A 766 -22.56 -2.39 2.15
C THR A 766 -23.27 -1.83 0.92
N LYS A 767 -23.19 -0.52 0.73
CA LYS A 767 -23.51 0.17 -0.52
C LYS A 767 -22.28 0.92 -1.02
N THR A 768 -21.94 0.73 -2.28
CA THR A 768 -20.89 1.48 -2.99
C THR A 768 -21.45 2.04 -4.28
N GLY A 769 -20.69 2.89 -4.97
CA GLY A 769 -21.11 3.52 -6.22
C GLY A 769 -22.17 4.59 -6.04
N LEU A 770 -22.30 5.16 -4.83
CA LEU A 770 -23.08 6.35 -4.60
C LEU A 770 -22.34 7.58 -5.15
N ASN A 771 -23.08 8.61 -5.49
CA ASN A 771 -22.51 9.93 -5.79
C ASN A 771 -21.84 10.49 -4.53
N ASN A 772 -20.88 11.42 -4.60
CA ASN A 772 -20.29 11.97 -3.37
C ASN A 772 -21.15 13.08 -2.78
N LEU A 773 -22.41 12.77 -2.53
CA LEU A 773 -23.42 13.69 -2.06
C LEU A 773 -23.83 13.33 -0.64
N ALA A 774 -24.60 14.23 -0.02
CA ALA A 774 -25.32 13.88 1.17
C ALA A 774 -26.31 12.75 0.83
N HIS A 775 -26.08 11.58 1.39
CA HIS A 775 -26.92 10.40 1.30
C HIS A 775 -27.44 10.05 2.68
N THR A 776 -28.68 9.59 2.77
CA THR A 776 -29.27 9.12 4.02
C THR A 776 -29.41 7.61 3.97
N ILE A 777 -28.67 6.90 4.82
CA ILE A 777 -28.98 5.51 5.14
C ILE A 777 -30.06 5.48 6.21
N LYS A 778 -31.12 4.70 5.99
CA LYS A 778 -32.14 4.39 6.99
C LYS A 778 -32.26 2.89 7.15
N ILE A 779 -32.13 2.41 8.38
CA ILE A 779 -32.19 0.99 8.73
C ILE A 779 -33.45 0.81 9.57
N GLN A 780 -34.46 0.15 9.01
CA GLN A 780 -35.77 -0.03 9.64
C GLN A 780 -36.01 -1.50 9.97
N LEU A 781 -36.24 -1.79 11.26
CA LEU A 781 -36.51 -3.14 11.73
C LEU A 781 -37.84 -3.66 11.18
N ARG A 782 -37.87 -4.93 10.82
CA ARG A 782 -39.08 -5.60 10.35
C ARG A 782 -39.76 -6.38 11.48
N SER A 783 -41.04 -6.66 11.30
CA SER A 783 -41.82 -7.53 12.20
C SER A 783 -41.70 -9.02 11.86
N ASP A 784 -40.82 -9.40 10.92
CA ASP A 784 -40.46 -10.79 10.61
C ASP A 784 -38.97 -11.05 10.84
N LYS A 785 -38.63 -12.33 11.01
CA LYS A 785 -37.28 -12.82 11.33
C LYS A 785 -37.03 -14.15 10.61
N ASN A 786 -35.78 -14.62 10.61
CA ASN A 786 -35.48 -15.99 10.21
C ASN A 786 -36.28 -17.00 11.04
N ALA A 787 -36.78 -18.08 10.43
CA ALA A 787 -37.55 -19.11 11.15
C ALA A 787 -36.74 -19.79 12.26
N SER A 788 -35.41 -19.86 12.10
CA SER A 788 -34.48 -20.40 13.09
C SER A 788 -34.08 -19.39 14.16
N SER A 789 -34.39 -18.10 13.98
CA SER A 789 -34.10 -17.09 14.98
C SER A 789 -35.08 -17.18 16.14
N SER A 790 -34.59 -17.00 17.37
CA SER A 790 -35.38 -16.93 18.59
C SER A 790 -36.01 -15.56 18.83
N GLY A 791 -35.57 -14.49 18.15
CA GLY A 791 -36.01 -13.12 18.43
C GLY A 791 -35.89 -12.14 17.25
N TYR A 792 -36.19 -10.87 17.52
CA TYR A 792 -36.15 -9.78 16.54
C TYR A 792 -35.03 -8.77 16.83
N PHE A 793 -34.03 -9.15 17.62
CA PHE A 793 -32.97 -8.24 18.02
C PHE A 793 -32.27 -7.70 16.77
N THR A 794 -32.07 -6.39 16.71
CA THR A 794 -31.22 -5.78 15.69
C THR A 794 -30.55 -4.59 16.32
N ASP A 795 -29.24 -4.53 16.15
CA ASP A 795 -28.40 -3.47 16.67
C ASP A 795 -27.79 -2.62 15.57
N ILE A 796 -27.54 -1.37 15.92
CA ILE A 796 -26.65 -0.47 15.23
C ILE A 796 -25.47 -0.24 16.16
N ASP A 797 -24.30 -0.60 15.70
CA ASP A 797 -23.04 -0.41 16.41
C ASP A 797 -22.19 0.69 15.77
N ALA A 798 -22.13 0.68 14.43
CA ALA A 798 -21.49 1.75 13.68
C ALA A 798 -22.10 1.88 12.30
N LEU A 799 -21.81 3.02 11.69
CA LEU A 799 -21.76 3.12 10.23
C LEU A 799 -20.32 3.37 9.81
N THR A 800 -19.95 3.00 8.59
CA THR A 800 -18.78 3.57 7.93
C THR A 800 -19.17 4.13 6.58
N TYR A 801 -18.55 5.20 6.12
CA TYR A 801 -18.79 5.75 4.79
C TYR A 801 -17.48 6.07 4.09
N THR A 802 -17.45 6.00 2.78
CA THR A 802 -16.26 6.33 1.98
C THR A 802 -16.55 7.57 1.14
N THR A 803 -15.55 8.39 0.86
CA THR A 803 -15.63 9.52 -0.07
C THR A 803 -14.70 9.25 -1.25
N SER A 804 -15.15 9.50 -2.48
CA SER A 804 -14.25 9.50 -3.63
C SER A 804 -13.30 10.70 -3.56
N PRO A 805 -12.10 10.60 -4.15
CA PRO A 805 -11.10 11.67 -4.07
C PRO A 805 -11.69 12.99 -4.58
N VAL A 806 -11.59 14.02 -3.72
CA VAL A 806 -11.86 15.41 -4.09
C VAL A 806 -10.72 15.85 -5.00
N VAL A 807 -11.08 16.27 -6.22
CA VAL A 807 -10.15 16.88 -7.17
C VAL A 807 -10.06 18.35 -6.84
N PHE A 808 -8.84 18.83 -6.58
CA PHE A 808 -8.54 20.27 -6.52
C PHE A 808 -8.00 20.71 -7.87
N THR A 809 -8.56 21.78 -8.41
CA THR A 809 -8.14 22.45 -9.64
C THR A 809 -7.68 23.85 -9.26
N ASP A 810 -6.38 24.07 -9.31
CA ASP A 810 -5.73 25.35 -9.01
C ASP A 810 -6.20 26.48 -9.93
N ASP A 811 -6.21 27.73 -9.46
CA ASP A 811 -6.60 28.91 -10.23
C ASP A 811 -5.73 29.13 -11.47
N ALA A 812 -4.51 28.58 -11.53
CA ALA A 812 -3.67 28.60 -12.73
C ALA A 812 -3.93 27.43 -13.70
N ASP A 813 -4.85 26.51 -13.40
CA ASP A 813 -5.13 25.36 -14.25
C ASP A 813 -5.67 25.78 -15.63
N PRO A 814 -5.13 25.26 -16.75
CA PRO A 814 -5.55 25.67 -18.09
C PRO A 814 -6.99 25.27 -18.46
N ALA A 815 -7.64 24.37 -17.71
CA ALA A 815 -9.05 24.05 -17.87
C ALA A 815 -9.97 25.15 -17.33
N ILE A 816 -9.44 26.08 -16.53
CA ILE A 816 -10.15 27.26 -16.07
C ILE A 816 -10.03 28.37 -17.12
N THR A 817 -11.17 28.94 -17.48
CA THR A 817 -11.26 30.04 -18.43
C THR A 817 -11.57 31.36 -17.73
N TYR A 818 -10.74 32.37 -17.98
CA TYR A 818 -10.91 33.71 -17.46
C TYR A 818 -11.35 34.68 -18.56
N SER A 819 -12.22 35.63 -18.22
CA SER A 819 -12.67 36.70 -19.10
C SER A 819 -12.74 38.03 -18.35
N GLY A 820 -12.28 39.11 -18.97
CA GLY A 820 -12.08 40.39 -18.32
C GLY A 820 -10.67 40.54 -17.73
N SER A 821 -10.50 41.47 -16.79
CA SER A 821 -9.19 41.88 -16.29
C SER A 821 -8.77 41.09 -15.04
N TRP A 822 -8.62 39.77 -15.17
CA TRP A 822 -8.07 38.93 -14.11
C TRP A 822 -6.55 39.04 -14.06
N ILE A 823 -6.01 39.19 -12.85
CA ILE A 823 -4.59 39.34 -12.58
C ILE A 823 -4.18 38.20 -11.67
N SER A 824 -3.20 37.41 -12.09
CA SER A 824 -2.53 36.44 -11.22
C SER A 824 -1.42 37.13 -10.43
N VAL A 825 -1.32 36.85 -9.13
CA VAL A 825 -0.24 37.34 -8.28
C VAL A 825 0.27 36.24 -7.36
N ALA A 826 1.57 36.25 -7.08
CA ALA A 826 2.14 35.42 -6.04
C ALA A 826 1.63 35.88 -4.66
N SER A 827 1.07 34.95 -3.88
CA SER A 827 0.47 35.24 -2.59
C SER A 827 0.63 34.01 -1.68
N PRO A 828 1.64 34.00 -0.78
CA PRO A 828 1.85 32.89 0.16
C PRO A 828 0.63 32.63 1.03
N GLY A 829 0.34 31.35 1.31
CA GLY A 829 -0.87 30.93 2.02
C GLY A 829 -2.08 30.62 1.12
N TYR A 830 -1.88 30.63 -0.20
CA TYR A 830 -2.79 30.10 -1.21
C TYR A 830 -2.19 28.83 -1.87
N LEU A 831 -3.02 27.99 -2.49
CA LEU A 831 -2.61 26.78 -3.21
C LEU A 831 -1.59 27.17 -4.30
N ASN A 832 -0.52 26.40 -4.40
CA ASN A 832 0.65 26.69 -5.25
C ASN A 832 1.25 28.11 -5.10
N THR A 833 0.90 28.83 -4.03
CA THR A 833 1.37 30.18 -3.68
C THR A 833 0.96 31.28 -4.67
N ASN A 834 -0.11 31.10 -5.43
CA ASN A 834 -0.69 32.07 -6.35
C ASN A 834 -2.17 32.31 -6.06
N VAL A 835 -2.70 33.43 -6.56
CA VAL A 835 -4.14 33.71 -6.59
C VAL A 835 -4.46 34.58 -7.79
N HIS A 836 -5.58 34.32 -8.45
CA HIS A 836 -6.14 35.18 -9.48
C HIS A 836 -7.22 36.05 -8.86
N TYR A 837 -7.19 37.34 -9.15
CA TYR A 837 -8.25 38.25 -8.73
C TYR A 837 -8.65 39.22 -9.83
N ALA A 838 -9.90 39.69 -9.75
CA ALA A 838 -10.41 40.77 -10.58
C ALA A 838 -11.24 41.73 -9.72
N SER A 839 -11.23 43.01 -10.08
CA SER A 839 -12.06 44.05 -9.45
C SER A 839 -12.99 44.75 -10.44
N ALA A 840 -12.85 44.48 -11.74
CA ALA A 840 -13.69 45.08 -12.77
C ALA A 840 -15.02 44.32 -12.91
N PRO A 841 -16.18 44.99 -12.70
CA PRO A 841 -17.49 44.37 -12.84
C PRO A 841 -17.68 43.72 -14.22
N GLY A 842 -18.28 42.54 -14.24
CA GLY A 842 -18.51 41.74 -15.44
C GLY A 842 -17.37 40.78 -15.79
N SER A 843 -16.18 40.94 -15.21
CA SER A 843 -15.11 39.94 -15.30
C SER A 843 -15.61 38.62 -14.72
N TYR A 844 -15.28 37.49 -15.35
CA TYR A 844 -15.71 36.19 -14.87
C TYR A 844 -14.65 35.11 -15.05
N ILE A 845 -14.75 34.08 -14.23
CA ILE A 845 -14.01 32.83 -14.31
C ILE A 845 -15.03 31.71 -14.56
N GLN A 846 -14.66 30.71 -15.35
CA GLN A 846 -15.52 29.57 -15.67
C GLN A 846 -14.72 28.27 -15.74
N TYR A 847 -15.24 27.20 -15.15
CA TYR A 847 -14.63 25.89 -15.09
C TYR A 847 -15.64 24.77 -15.33
N THR A 848 -15.25 23.76 -16.12
CA THR A 848 -16.08 22.57 -16.41
C THR A 848 -15.48 21.36 -15.69
N PHE A 849 -16.29 20.70 -14.88
CA PHE A 849 -15.87 19.57 -14.04
C PHE A 849 -16.79 18.37 -14.22
N LYS A 850 -16.32 17.19 -13.84
CA LYS A 850 -17.11 15.95 -13.81
C LYS A 850 -17.25 15.46 -12.39
N GLY A 851 -18.42 15.67 -11.81
CA GLY A 851 -18.61 15.40 -10.42
C GLY A 851 -20.00 15.73 -9.95
N THR A 852 -20.20 15.58 -8.65
CA THR A 852 -21.52 15.73 -8.02
C THR A 852 -21.61 16.98 -7.15
N ASP A 853 -20.50 17.69 -6.99
CA ASP A 853 -20.40 18.91 -6.22
C ASP A 853 -19.30 19.80 -6.79
N ILE A 854 -19.27 21.06 -6.37
CA ILE A 854 -18.17 21.99 -6.67
C ILE A 854 -18.06 23.02 -5.56
N GLN A 855 -16.83 23.36 -5.21
CA GLN A 855 -16.47 24.45 -4.31
C GLN A 855 -15.63 25.47 -5.05
N TRP A 856 -15.83 26.74 -4.73
CA TRP A 856 -14.94 27.84 -5.07
C TRP A 856 -14.21 28.27 -3.81
N ILE A 857 -12.89 28.17 -3.84
CA ILE A 857 -11.98 28.50 -2.75
C ILE A 857 -11.20 29.76 -3.13
N GLY A 858 -11.09 30.71 -2.22
CA GLY A 858 -10.44 32.01 -2.41
C GLY A 858 -10.20 32.72 -1.08
N GLY A 859 -10.23 34.05 -1.06
CA GLY A 859 -10.02 34.86 0.12
C GLY A 859 -11.17 35.81 0.44
N THR A 860 -11.19 36.28 1.68
CA THR A 860 -11.99 37.44 2.09
C THR A 860 -11.08 38.51 2.67
N ASN A 861 -11.35 39.78 2.38
CA ASN A 861 -10.59 40.91 2.91
C ASN A 861 -11.44 42.19 2.91
N ASN A 862 -10.91 43.27 3.48
CA ASN A 862 -11.62 44.53 3.63
C ASN A 862 -11.78 45.32 2.30
N ASP A 863 -11.19 44.84 1.21
CA ASP A 863 -11.27 45.38 -0.15
C ASP A 863 -12.00 44.44 -1.13
N HIS A 864 -12.57 43.34 -0.62
CA HIS A 864 -13.30 42.35 -1.42
C HIS A 864 -14.78 42.73 -1.64
N GLY A 865 -15.31 42.39 -2.81
CA GLY A 865 -16.64 42.75 -3.31
C GLY A 865 -17.65 41.61 -3.28
N LYS A 866 -18.66 41.69 -4.15
CA LYS A 866 -19.60 40.58 -4.38
C LYS A 866 -19.40 39.96 -5.76
N ALA A 867 -19.72 38.67 -5.86
CA ALA A 867 -19.70 37.93 -7.12
C ALA A 867 -20.96 37.08 -7.29
N ASP A 868 -21.45 36.97 -8.52
CA ASP A 868 -22.53 36.05 -8.92
C ASP A 868 -21.93 34.71 -9.35
N VAL A 869 -22.41 33.62 -8.75
CA VAL A 869 -22.04 32.24 -9.10
C VAL A 869 -23.16 31.59 -9.88
N TYR A 870 -22.84 31.09 -11.06
CA TYR A 870 -23.72 30.35 -11.94
C TYR A 870 -23.30 28.88 -12.00
N ILE A 871 -24.27 27.97 -12.00
CA ILE A 871 -24.07 26.55 -12.29
C ILE A 871 -24.85 26.20 -13.54
N ASP A 872 -24.17 25.63 -14.53
CA ASP A 872 -24.72 25.24 -15.83
C ASP A 872 -25.45 26.40 -16.54
N GLY A 873 -24.90 27.62 -16.38
CA GLY A 873 -25.44 28.85 -16.96
C GLY A 873 -26.61 29.48 -16.19
N ILE A 874 -27.07 28.87 -15.10
CA ILE A 874 -28.16 29.37 -14.25
C ILE A 874 -27.56 30.03 -13.01
N LEU A 875 -28.01 31.25 -12.68
CA LEU A 875 -27.57 31.96 -11.48
C LEU A 875 -27.98 31.18 -10.24
N ASP A 876 -27.02 30.77 -9.43
CA ASP A 876 -27.25 29.99 -8.22
C ASP A 876 -27.22 30.87 -6.96
N GLN A 877 -26.18 31.68 -6.78
CA GLN A 877 -26.01 32.51 -5.59
C GLN A 877 -25.15 33.74 -5.88
N THR A 878 -25.46 34.86 -5.21
CA THR A 878 -24.53 35.99 -5.05
C THR A 878 -23.77 35.85 -3.73
N VAL A 879 -22.44 35.91 -3.78
CA VAL A 879 -21.53 35.75 -2.64
C VAL A 879 -20.87 37.09 -2.31
N ASP A 880 -20.89 37.49 -1.03
CA ASP A 880 -20.13 38.64 -0.52
C ASP A 880 -18.82 38.13 0.10
N THR A 881 -17.69 38.53 -0.48
CA THR A 881 -16.36 38.07 -0.07
C THR A 881 -15.67 39.07 0.86
N TYR A 882 -16.41 40.01 1.45
CA TYR A 882 -15.88 40.96 2.45
C TYR A 882 -15.58 40.31 3.82
N SER A 883 -14.51 40.76 4.47
CA SER A 883 -14.27 40.63 5.91
C SER A 883 -13.40 41.78 6.44
N ASP A 884 -13.46 42.08 7.74
CA ASP A 884 -12.69 43.19 8.34
C ASP A 884 -11.15 43.03 8.23
N GLY A 885 -10.67 41.81 8.01
CA GLY A 885 -9.27 41.48 7.76
C GLY A 885 -9.12 40.30 6.79
N TRP A 886 -7.89 40.06 6.35
CA TRP A 886 -7.59 39.08 5.31
C TRP A 886 -7.66 37.65 5.85
N VAL A 887 -8.51 36.84 5.24
CA VAL A 887 -8.63 35.39 5.45
C VAL A 887 -8.42 34.70 4.10
N LYS A 888 -7.38 33.87 4.00
CA LYS A 888 -7.04 33.10 2.79
C LYS A 888 -7.64 31.68 2.86
N GLN A 889 -7.68 30.97 1.72
CA GLN A 889 -8.11 29.56 1.65
C GLN A 889 -9.53 29.30 2.19
N LYS A 890 -10.43 30.27 2.02
CA LYS A 890 -11.81 30.14 2.45
C LYS A 890 -12.66 29.57 1.32
N VAL A 891 -13.52 28.61 1.64
CA VAL A 891 -14.60 28.20 0.74
C VAL A 891 -15.59 29.36 0.65
N LEU A 892 -15.57 30.07 -0.47
CA LEU A 892 -16.43 31.23 -0.73
C LEU A 892 -17.81 30.80 -1.20
N TYR A 893 -17.88 29.68 -1.91
CA TYR A 893 -19.11 29.07 -2.39
C TYR A 893 -18.98 27.55 -2.45
N ALA A 894 -20.09 26.84 -2.21
CA ALA A 894 -20.17 25.40 -2.40
C ALA A 894 -21.55 25.02 -2.94
N LYS A 895 -21.57 24.25 -4.03
CA LYS A 895 -22.77 23.59 -4.54
C LYS A 895 -22.63 22.09 -4.34
N LYS A 896 -23.54 21.52 -3.56
CA LYS A 896 -23.71 20.07 -3.43
C LYS A 896 -25.00 19.65 -4.13
N GLY A 897 -25.13 18.36 -4.38
CA GLY A 897 -26.37 17.77 -4.90
C GLY A 897 -26.52 17.88 -6.41
N LEU A 898 -25.43 18.12 -7.16
CA LEU A 898 -25.47 18.08 -8.61
C LEU A 898 -25.67 16.65 -9.08
N SER A 899 -26.38 16.49 -10.19
CA SER A 899 -26.50 15.18 -10.83
C SER A 899 -25.12 14.60 -11.10
N SER A 900 -24.97 13.28 -11.08
CA SER A 900 -23.75 12.64 -11.59
C SER A 900 -23.57 13.01 -13.06
N GLY A 901 -22.51 13.73 -13.40
CA GLY A 901 -22.27 14.18 -14.77
C GLY A 901 -21.24 15.29 -14.91
N THR A 902 -21.24 15.92 -16.08
CA THR A 902 -20.42 17.10 -16.38
C THR A 902 -21.19 18.37 -16.04
N HIS A 903 -20.55 19.30 -15.33
CA HIS A 903 -21.13 20.56 -14.87
C HIS A 903 -20.18 21.72 -15.15
N THR A 904 -20.72 22.94 -15.21
CA THR A 904 -19.96 24.17 -15.38
C THR A 904 -20.25 25.14 -14.24
N ILE A 905 -19.22 25.57 -13.53
CA ILE A 905 -19.30 26.72 -12.62
C ILE A 905 -18.79 27.98 -13.33
N LYS A 906 -19.47 29.11 -13.14
CA LYS A 906 -19.02 30.43 -13.57
C LYS A 906 -19.19 31.44 -12.44
N ILE A 907 -18.13 32.17 -12.08
CA ILE A 907 -18.16 33.22 -11.06
C ILE A 907 -17.92 34.56 -11.74
N GLN A 908 -18.80 35.53 -11.53
CA GLN A 908 -18.76 36.83 -12.19
C GLN A 908 -18.74 37.98 -11.16
N VAL A 909 -17.76 38.87 -11.28
CA VAL A 909 -17.59 40.06 -10.43
C VAL A 909 -18.76 41.02 -10.63
N ARG A 910 -19.36 41.49 -9.54
CA ARG A 910 -20.49 42.43 -9.58
C ARG A 910 -20.06 43.89 -9.45
N SER A 911 -20.99 44.78 -9.79
CA SER A 911 -20.83 46.23 -9.62
C SER A 911 -21.22 46.76 -8.25
N ASP A 912 -21.62 45.89 -7.31
CA ASP A 912 -21.90 46.24 -5.91
C ASP A 912 -21.03 45.44 -4.93
N LYS A 913 -20.83 45.97 -3.73
CA LYS A 913 -19.97 45.43 -2.66
C LYS A 913 -20.60 45.68 -1.30
N ASN A 914 -20.04 45.08 -0.25
CA ASN A 914 -20.38 45.46 1.12
C ASN A 914 -20.11 46.95 1.36
N VAL A 915 -20.99 47.64 2.10
CA VAL A 915 -20.82 49.07 2.43
C VAL A 915 -19.53 49.34 3.21
N ALA A 916 -19.08 48.39 4.02
CA ALA A 916 -17.83 48.48 4.77
C ALA A 916 -16.59 48.13 3.93
N SER A 917 -16.77 47.52 2.75
CA SER A 917 -15.66 47.17 1.87
C SER A 917 -15.09 48.40 1.17
N SER A 918 -13.77 48.44 1.03
CA SER A 918 -13.04 49.47 0.29
C SER A 918 -12.97 49.18 -1.23
N GLY A 919 -13.25 47.95 -1.69
CA GLY A 919 -13.09 47.54 -3.09
C GLY A 919 -14.08 46.47 -3.60
N TYR A 920 -13.92 46.08 -4.88
CA TYR A 920 -14.77 45.08 -5.55
C TYR A 920 -14.04 43.77 -5.82
N ILE A 921 -12.93 43.51 -5.11
CA ILE A 921 -12.06 42.38 -5.42
C ILE A 921 -12.81 41.06 -5.24
N THR A 922 -12.76 40.22 -6.27
CA THR A 922 -13.12 38.81 -6.21
C THR A 922 -11.90 38.03 -6.60
N ASP A 923 -11.49 37.09 -5.74
CA ASP A 923 -10.35 36.23 -5.99
C ASP A 923 -10.77 34.77 -6.09
N ILE A 924 -9.93 33.97 -6.71
CA ILE A 924 -10.01 32.53 -6.72
C ILE A 924 -8.62 31.96 -6.60
N ASP A 925 -8.55 30.93 -5.78
CA ASP A 925 -7.40 30.09 -5.57
C ASP A 925 -7.59 28.70 -6.17
N SER A 926 -8.77 28.10 -5.99
CA SER A 926 -9.01 26.77 -6.54
C SER A 926 -10.49 26.44 -6.63
N PHE A 927 -10.80 25.50 -7.52
CA PHE A 927 -12.04 24.74 -7.46
C PHE A 927 -11.79 23.38 -6.82
N ALA A 928 -12.76 22.87 -6.07
CA ALA A 928 -12.73 21.51 -5.55
C ALA A 928 -14.02 20.77 -5.90
N TYR A 929 -13.94 19.55 -6.45
CA TYR A 929 -15.12 18.74 -6.79
C TYR A 929 -14.86 17.25 -6.64
N THR A 930 -15.90 16.46 -6.43
CA THR A 930 -15.74 15.01 -6.37
C THR A 930 -15.84 14.31 -7.71
N ALA A 931 -14.82 13.54 -8.10
CA ALA A 931 -14.84 12.73 -9.32
C ALA A 931 -15.73 11.47 -9.20
N LEU A 932 -16.29 11.04 -10.34
CA LEU A 932 -17.09 9.81 -10.43
C LEU A 932 -16.21 8.55 -10.60
N PRO A 933 -16.48 7.43 -9.91
CA PRO A 933 -15.78 6.16 -10.14
C PRO A 933 -16.19 5.47 -11.45
N LYS A 934 -15.24 4.77 -12.10
CA LYS A 934 -15.50 3.98 -13.32
C LYS A 934 -16.24 2.68 -12.98
N GLN A 935 -17.33 2.37 -13.67
CA GLN A 935 -18.10 1.13 -13.42
C GLN A 935 -17.68 0.01 -14.39
N TYR A 936 -17.16 -1.10 -13.86
CA TYR A 936 -16.86 -2.31 -14.64
C TYR A 936 -18.08 -3.22 -14.75
N VAL A 937 -18.32 -3.74 -15.96
CA VAL A 937 -19.38 -4.68 -16.28
C VAL A 937 -18.75 -5.89 -16.96
N ASP A 938 -18.53 -6.93 -16.17
CA ASP A 938 -17.95 -8.21 -16.59
C ASP A 938 -18.78 -8.93 -17.68
N ASN A 939 -18.12 -9.70 -18.56
CA ASN A 939 -18.74 -10.42 -19.68
C ASN A 939 -19.86 -11.37 -19.26
N SER A 940 -19.81 -11.90 -18.04
CA SER A 940 -20.78 -12.86 -17.50
C SER A 940 -22.01 -12.18 -16.87
N GLN A 941 -22.01 -10.85 -16.79
CA GLN A 941 -23.13 -10.08 -16.23
C GLN A 941 -24.40 -10.30 -17.07
N SER A 942 -25.52 -10.52 -16.38
CA SER A 942 -26.83 -10.75 -16.99
C SER A 942 -27.37 -9.58 -17.82
N GLY A 943 -26.78 -8.38 -17.69
CA GLY A 943 -27.12 -7.20 -18.47
C GLY A 943 -26.56 -7.19 -19.91
N ILE A 944 -25.60 -8.08 -20.23
CA ILE A 944 -25.04 -8.17 -21.59
C ILE A 944 -25.83 -9.20 -22.40
N LEU A 945 -26.48 -8.74 -23.46
CA LEU A 945 -27.20 -9.59 -24.40
C LEU A 945 -26.23 -10.10 -25.48
N TYR A 946 -25.99 -11.40 -25.47
CA TYR A 946 -25.29 -12.09 -26.55
C TYR A 946 -26.30 -12.71 -27.53
N SER A 947 -26.09 -12.49 -28.82
CA SER A 947 -26.92 -13.02 -29.91
C SER A 947 -26.04 -13.65 -30.99
N GLY A 948 -26.49 -14.78 -31.53
CA GLY A 948 -25.68 -15.65 -32.38
C GLY A 948 -24.85 -16.65 -31.59
N SER A 949 -23.79 -17.17 -32.19
CA SER A 949 -22.97 -18.26 -31.61
C SER A 949 -21.85 -17.70 -30.73
N TRP A 950 -22.21 -17.25 -29.53
CA TRP A 950 -21.24 -16.88 -28.48
C TRP A 950 -20.95 -18.06 -27.57
N VAL A 951 -19.68 -18.22 -27.20
CA VAL A 951 -19.20 -19.25 -26.29
C VAL A 951 -18.63 -18.57 -25.06
N ALA A 952 -19.20 -18.88 -23.90
CA ALA A 952 -18.61 -18.51 -22.62
C ALA A 952 -17.45 -19.47 -22.31
N ASN A 953 -16.35 -18.94 -21.80
CA ASN A 953 -15.16 -19.71 -21.49
C ASN A 953 -14.49 -19.23 -20.21
N TYR A 954 -13.83 -20.17 -19.53
CA TYR A 954 -12.92 -19.88 -18.45
C TYR A 954 -11.53 -19.62 -19.02
N SER A 955 -10.97 -18.44 -18.77
CA SER A 955 -9.69 -18.03 -19.33
C SER A 955 -8.95 -17.10 -18.34
N PRO A 956 -7.93 -17.61 -17.62
CA PRO A 956 -7.14 -16.79 -16.70
C PRO A 956 -6.49 -15.58 -17.39
N GLY A 957 -6.51 -14.42 -16.72
CA GLY A 957 -6.00 -13.16 -17.25
C GLY A 957 -7.06 -12.22 -17.86
N TYR A 958 -8.33 -12.62 -17.85
CA TYR A 958 -9.51 -11.78 -18.11
C TYR A 958 -10.23 -11.45 -16.78
N VAL A 959 -11.12 -10.44 -16.77
CA VAL A 959 -11.86 -10.03 -15.56
C VAL A 959 -12.66 -11.22 -15.06
N ASN A 960 -12.63 -11.46 -13.74
CA ASN A 960 -13.20 -12.64 -13.09
C ASN A 960 -12.82 -14.00 -13.72
N THR A 961 -11.71 -14.06 -14.47
CA THR A 961 -11.25 -15.25 -15.19
C THR A 961 -12.23 -15.79 -16.23
N THR A 962 -13.16 -14.95 -16.70
CA THR A 962 -14.18 -15.32 -17.68
C THR A 962 -14.05 -14.50 -18.96
N VAL A 963 -14.51 -15.06 -20.08
CA VAL A 963 -14.59 -14.34 -21.36
C VAL A 963 -15.70 -14.94 -22.21
N ASN A 964 -16.41 -14.10 -22.98
CA ASN A 964 -17.31 -14.58 -24.03
C ASN A 964 -16.70 -14.25 -25.39
N TYR A 965 -16.73 -15.19 -26.33
CA TYR A 965 -16.21 -14.96 -27.67
C TYR A 965 -17.09 -15.53 -28.78
N SER A 966 -16.91 -15.01 -29.99
CA SER A 966 -17.49 -15.56 -31.22
C SER A 966 -16.55 -15.36 -32.40
N ALA A 967 -16.62 -16.27 -33.37
CA ALA A 967 -15.99 -16.12 -34.69
C ALA A 967 -17.04 -16.15 -35.83
N SER A 968 -18.33 -16.15 -35.47
CA SER A 968 -19.42 -16.25 -36.44
C SER A 968 -19.88 -14.85 -36.86
N SER A 969 -19.79 -14.56 -38.16
CA SER A 969 -20.24 -13.28 -38.70
C SER A 969 -21.71 -13.02 -38.37
N GLY A 970 -22.02 -11.80 -37.96
CA GLY A 970 -23.35 -11.36 -37.59
C GLY A 970 -23.69 -11.57 -36.11
N SER A 971 -22.97 -12.43 -35.38
CA SER A 971 -23.07 -12.53 -33.91
C SER A 971 -22.76 -11.18 -33.27
N TYR A 972 -23.47 -10.82 -32.20
CA TYR A 972 -23.22 -9.57 -31.49
C TYR A 972 -23.38 -9.69 -29.98
N ALA A 973 -22.63 -8.86 -29.25
CA ALA A 973 -22.82 -8.59 -27.84
C ALA A 973 -23.38 -7.16 -27.72
N GLN A 974 -24.41 -6.96 -26.90
CA GLN A 974 -25.07 -5.69 -26.74
C GLN A 974 -25.28 -5.39 -25.26
N TYR A 975 -24.96 -4.17 -24.85
CA TYR A 975 -25.11 -3.72 -23.48
C TYR A 975 -25.73 -2.32 -23.44
N SER A 976 -26.77 -2.15 -22.64
CA SER A 976 -27.39 -0.84 -22.40
C SER A 976 -26.83 -0.27 -21.10
N PHE A 977 -26.36 0.96 -21.16
CA PHE A 977 -25.73 1.65 -20.05
C PHE A 977 -26.34 3.03 -19.88
N THR A 978 -26.33 3.57 -18.66
CA THR A 978 -26.66 4.98 -18.43
C THR A 978 -25.36 5.68 -18.09
N GLY A 979 -24.98 6.67 -18.90
CA GLY A 979 -23.71 7.37 -18.74
C GLY A 979 -23.38 8.23 -19.95
N ILE A 980 -22.21 8.86 -19.93
CA ILE A 980 -21.73 9.76 -20.99
C ILE A 980 -20.60 9.14 -21.81
N GLY A 981 -20.20 7.91 -21.49
CA GLY A 981 -19.18 7.17 -22.21
C GLY A 981 -19.14 5.69 -21.88
N ILE A 982 -18.50 4.93 -22.76
CA ILE A 982 -18.32 3.50 -22.60
C ILE A 982 -17.02 3.04 -23.24
N GLN A 983 -16.36 2.06 -22.63
CA GLN A 983 -15.22 1.34 -23.18
C GLN A 983 -15.55 -0.15 -23.31
N TRP A 984 -15.02 -0.78 -24.36
CA TRP A 984 -15.07 -2.24 -24.54
C TRP A 984 -13.68 -2.82 -24.30
N ILE A 985 -13.60 -3.78 -23.38
CA ILE A 985 -12.40 -4.52 -23.00
C ILE A 985 -12.44 -5.92 -23.61
N GLY A 986 -11.32 -6.35 -24.17
CA GLY A 986 -11.15 -7.69 -24.75
C GLY A 986 -9.69 -8.02 -25.04
N GLY A 987 -9.48 -9.03 -25.88
CA GLY A 987 -8.18 -9.51 -26.33
C GLY A 987 -7.83 -9.10 -27.75
N THR A 988 -6.54 -9.17 -28.06
CA THR A 988 -6.02 -9.13 -29.44
C THR A 988 -5.11 -10.32 -29.65
N ASN A 989 -5.17 -10.96 -30.82
CA ASN A 989 -4.31 -12.11 -31.17
C ASN A 989 -4.27 -12.34 -32.69
N THR A 990 -3.47 -13.31 -33.12
CA THR A 990 -3.26 -13.67 -34.53
C THR A 990 -4.48 -14.27 -35.23
N ASP A 991 -5.48 -14.72 -34.49
CA ASP A 991 -6.76 -15.29 -34.98
C ASP A 991 -7.96 -14.33 -34.82
N HIS A 992 -7.72 -13.11 -34.36
CA HIS A 992 -8.76 -12.10 -34.13
C HIS A 992 -9.16 -11.38 -35.42
N GLY A 993 -10.46 -11.09 -35.55
CA GLY A 993 -11.10 -10.48 -36.71
C GLY A 993 -11.37 -8.99 -36.55
N LYS A 994 -12.34 -8.49 -37.33
CA LYS A 994 -12.88 -7.13 -37.16
C LYS A 994 -14.28 -7.18 -36.56
N ALA A 995 -14.62 -6.16 -35.80
CA ALA A 995 -15.95 -5.96 -35.25
C ALA A 995 -16.45 -4.53 -35.52
N ASP A 996 -17.74 -4.40 -35.83
CA ASP A 996 -18.42 -3.11 -35.89
C ASP A 996 -18.96 -2.76 -34.51
N VAL A 997 -18.66 -1.55 -34.03
CA VAL A 997 -19.19 -1.00 -32.78
C VAL A 997 -20.24 0.05 -33.10
N TYR A 998 -21.45 -0.17 -32.60
CA TYR A 998 -22.57 0.75 -32.71
C TYR A 998 -22.83 1.42 -31.37
N ILE A 999 -23.14 2.71 -31.38
CA ILE A 999 -23.69 3.45 -30.25
C ILE A 999 -25.10 3.88 -30.64
N ASP A 1000 -26.09 3.50 -29.84
CA ASP A 1000 -27.51 3.81 -30.05
C ASP A 1000 -28.04 3.37 -31.42
N GLY A 1001 -27.51 2.24 -31.91
CA GLY A 1001 -27.86 1.68 -33.22
C GLY A 1001 -27.18 2.36 -34.42
N ILE A 1002 -26.38 3.40 -34.19
CA ILE A 1002 -25.59 4.07 -35.22
C ILE A 1002 -24.17 3.50 -35.20
N LEU A 1003 -23.65 3.13 -36.38
CA LEU A 1003 -22.27 2.63 -36.49
C LEU A 1003 -21.29 3.75 -36.13
N ASP A 1004 -20.50 3.54 -35.07
CA ASP A 1004 -19.51 4.51 -34.61
C ASP A 1004 -18.13 4.22 -35.19
N GLN A 1005 -17.67 2.98 -35.06
CA GLN A 1005 -16.34 2.58 -35.50
C GLN A 1005 -16.29 1.08 -35.86
N THR A 1006 -15.49 0.74 -36.89
CA THR A 1006 -15.02 -0.63 -37.10
C THR A 1006 -13.65 -0.81 -36.44
N VAL A 1007 -13.53 -1.81 -35.56
CA VAL A 1007 -12.32 -2.12 -34.79
C VAL A 1007 -11.67 -3.39 -35.34
N ASP A 1008 -10.38 -3.33 -35.65
CA ASP A 1008 -9.55 -4.49 -35.99
C ASP A 1008 -8.84 -4.97 -34.72
N THR A 1009 -9.14 -6.19 -34.27
CA THR A 1009 -8.61 -6.75 -33.02
C THR A 1009 -7.43 -7.70 -33.27
N TYR A 1010 -6.88 -7.72 -34.50
CA TYR A 1010 -5.68 -8.46 -34.83
C TYR A 1010 -4.42 -7.93 -34.13
N SER A 1011 -3.57 -8.83 -33.68
CA SER A 1011 -2.21 -8.54 -33.21
C SER A 1011 -1.28 -9.73 -33.48
N THR A 1012 0.01 -9.48 -33.70
CA THR A 1012 1.03 -10.55 -33.79
C THR A 1012 1.35 -11.19 -32.43
N THR A 1013 0.95 -10.55 -31.34
CA THR A 1013 1.06 -11.04 -29.96
C THR A 1013 -0.31 -11.17 -29.31
N TRP A 1014 -0.47 -12.18 -28.44
CA TRP A 1014 -1.69 -12.34 -27.66
C TRP A 1014 -1.68 -11.39 -26.47
N ASN A 1015 -2.52 -10.36 -26.51
CA ASN A 1015 -2.69 -9.40 -25.41
C ASN A 1015 -4.11 -9.52 -24.86
N ARG A 1016 -4.23 -9.67 -23.53
CA ARG A 1016 -5.51 -9.67 -22.80
C ARG A 1016 -5.76 -8.29 -22.18
N GLN A 1017 -6.99 -8.01 -21.75
CA GLN A 1017 -7.36 -6.78 -21.02
C GLN A 1017 -7.08 -5.47 -21.80
N LYS A 1018 -7.24 -5.46 -23.12
CA LYS A 1018 -7.03 -4.26 -23.94
C LYS A 1018 -8.33 -3.49 -24.07
N VAL A 1019 -8.27 -2.16 -23.98
CA VAL A 1019 -9.33 -1.27 -24.44
C VAL A 1019 -9.36 -1.34 -25.96
N LEU A 1020 -10.34 -2.07 -26.50
CA LEU A 1020 -10.51 -2.25 -27.95
C LEU A 1020 -11.27 -1.08 -28.58
N TYR A 1021 -12.13 -0.41 -27.79
CA TYR A 1021 -12.90 0.74 -28.20
C TYR A 1021 -13.21 1.65 -27.00
N SER A 1022 -13.34 2.95 -27.24
CA SER A 1022 -13.73 3.95 -26.23
C SER A 1022 -14.56 5.06 -26.87
N LYS A 1023 -15.71 5.37 -26.27
CA LYS A 1023 -16.55 6.53 -26.60
C LYS A 1023 -16.74 7.42 -25.39
N SER A 1024 -16.60 8.72 -25.58
CA SER A 1024 -16.87 9.74 -24.57
C SER A 1024 -17.69 10.89 -25.16
N GLY A 1025 -18.27 11.73 -24.31
CA GLY A 1025 -19.03 12.91 -24.75
C GLY A 1025 -20.44 12.60 -25.26
N LEU A 1026 -21.01 11.45 -24.88
CA LEU A 1026 -22.43 11.18 -25.09
C LEU A 1026 -23.26 12.08 -24.16
N SER A 1027 -24.52 12.34 -24.54
CA SER A 1027 -25.47 13.02 -23.65
C SER A 1027 -25.64 12.21 -22.36
N ASN A 1028 -25.92 12.83 -21.22
CA ASN A 1028 -26.23 12.05 -20.03
C ASN A 1028 -27.61 11.39 -20.20
N GLY A 1029 -27.63 10.07 -20.35
CA GLY A 1029 -28.85 9.31 -20.63
C GLY A 1029 -28.56 7.83 -20.82
N THR A 1030 -29.60 7.08 -21.16
CA THR A 1030 -29.46 5.66 -21.51
C THR A 1030 -28.98 5.54 -22.94
N HIS A 1031 -27.86 4.84 -23.09
CA HIS A 1031 -27.22 4.51 -24.34
C HIS A 1031 -27.10 3.00 -24.51
N THR A 1032 -26.81 2.56 -25.73
CA THR A 1032 -26.55 1.15 -26.03
C THR A 1032 -25.29 1.00 -26.86
N ILE A 1033 -24.34 0.18 -26.37
CA ILE A 1033 -23.24 -0.32 -27.19
C ILE A 1033 -23.63 -1.66 -27.78
N LYS A 1034 -23.31 -1.86 -29.07
CA LYS A 1034 -23.41 -3.17 -29.73
C LYS A 1034 -22.11 -3.46 -30.47
N ILE A 1035 -21.47 -4.58 -30.14
CA ILE A 1035 -20.28 -5.10 -30.81
C ILE A 1035 -20.73 -6.24 -31.72
N GLN A 1036 -20.56 -6.09 -33.04
CA GLN A 1036 -21.00 -7.07 -34.02
C GLN A 1036 -19.81 -7.63 -34.81
N VAL A 1037 -19.67 -8.96 -34.82
CA VAL A 1037 -18.60 -9.67 -35.53
C VAL A 1037 -18.81 -9.56 -37.04
N ARG A 1038 -17.77 -9.16 -37.78
CA ARG A 1038 -17.83 -8.98 -39.23
C ARG A 1038 -17.45 -10.25 -40.00
N SER A 1039 -17.75 -10.26 -41.30
CA SER A 1039 -17.35 -11.32 -42.24
C SER A 1039 -15.97 -11.09 -42.86
N ASP A 1040 -15.32 -9.95 -42.58
CA ASP A 1040 -13.96 -9.64 -43.00
C ASP A 1040 -13.01 -9.49 -41.80
N LYS A 1041 -11.71 -9.64 -42.06
CA LYS A 1041 -10.63 -9.62 -41.06
C LYS A 1041 -9.38 -8.98 -41.66
N ASN A 1042 -8.38 -8.69 -40.82
CA ASN A 1042 -7.05 -8.35 -41.31
C ASN A 1042 -6.51 -9.47 -42.23
N PRO A 1043 -5.90 -9.18 -43.39
CA PRO A 1043 -5.34 -10.22 -44.26
C PRO A 1043 -4.30 -11.11 -43.57
N SER A 1044 -3.62 -10.59 -42.54
CA SER A 1044 -2.64 -11.33 -41.73
C SER A 1044 -3.27 -12.14 -40.59
N SER A 1045 -4.58 -12.03 -40.37
CA SER A 1045 -5.29 -12.79 -39.34
C SER A 1045 -5.68 -14.19 -39.83
N SER A 1046 -5.49 -15.18 -38.97
CA SER A 1046 -5.90 -16.56 -39.24
C SER A 1046 -7.40 -16.80 -39.01
N GLY A 1047 -8.12 -15.91 -38.31
CA GLY A 1047 -9.52 -16.12 -37.92
C GLY A 1047 -10.37 -14.85 -37.81
N PHE A 1048 -11.64 -15.01 -37.43
CA PHE A 1048 -12.61 -13.92 -37.24
C PHE A 1048 -12.93 -13.69 -35.76
N TYR A 1049 -12.05 -14.13 -34.86
CA TYR A 1049 -12.33 -14.18 -33.44
C TYR A 1049 -12.55 -12.78 -32.86
N THR A 1050 -13.58 -12.61 -32.06
CA THR A 1050 -13.87 -11.38 -31.31
C THR A 1050 -14.35 -11.80 -29.94
N ASP A 1051 -13.80 -11.19 -28.89
CA ASP A 1051 -14.18 -11.45 -27.51
C ASP A 1051 -14.72 -10.21 -26.80
N VAL A 1052 -15.44 -10.45 -25.73
CA VAL A 1052 -15.88 -9.44 -24.77
C VAL A 1052 -15.47 -9.96 -23.39
N ASP A 1053 -14.63 -9.18 -22.73
CA ASP A 1053 -14.19 -9.38 -21.35
C ASP A 1053 -14.99 -8.49 -20.40
N ALA A 1054 -15.05 -7.19 -20.69
CA ALA A 1054 -15.83 -6.27 -19.88
C ALA A 1054 -16.24 -5.01 -20.65
N PHE A 1055 -17.19 -4.26 -20.10
CA PHE A 1055 -17.41 -2.86 -20.42
C PHE A 1055 -16.99 -1.97 -19.24
N ILE A 1056 -16.54 -0.76 -19.53
CA ILE A 1056 -16.33 0.28 -18.52
C ILE A 1056 -17.25 1.45 -18.85
N VAL A 1057 -18.18 1.77 -17.95
CA VAL A 1057 -19.13 2.87 -18.11
C VAL A 1057 -18.60 4.11 -17.38
N SER A 1058 -18.75 5.28 -18.01
CA SER A 1058 -18.29 6.60 -17.51
C SER A 1058 -19.41 7.63 -17.46
#